data_AF-A0A2G6PHK6-F1
#
_entry.id   AF-A0A2G6PHK6-F1
#
_cell.length_a   1.000
_cell.length_b   1.000
_cell.length_c   1.000
_cell.angle_alpha   90.00
_cell.angle_beta   90.00
_cell.angle_gamma   90.00
#
_symmetry.space_group_name_H-M   'P 1'
#
loop_
_entity.id
_entity.type
_entity.pdbx_description
1 polymer ?
#
loop_
_entity_poly.entity_id
_entity_poly.type
_entity_poly.pdbx_seq_one_letter_code
_entity_poly.pdbx_strand_id
1 'polypeptide(L)'
;MLGMGNDFNDEYYKSLREPIGARAFVQYYESFRQQLSNDELLRLFEANGEDWEENTSRTKANQGRRIFSLGVNLGVLRHIVDTCSPSKVGQGVIEEAKRLLLLYDPSDQRQELHAMDKMLAATNLDEKDKYILIKYRVGQGVFRKRLYEYWGGCSVTGCREHSLLIASHIKPYSECRPYERYDLYNGLLLTPNLDRLFDRHLISFDEQGKIMVSSSLNSDDLACLGISGEERLVGERLDDRHEEYLVLHRAVFRSQEAGEDALEVGTLSLKREGTSVINTKGNERMVQTEWSPVEGENSRNFLAGKRMERLPEKTRDEIASKAKDILAHCVNPAGDEAQQSTVLVYGCVQSGKTLSYTYLTALASDNGYRMAIYLTGVNTNLQKQTYERLDDDLNMRSNAFYLPDVPSEDPRIHLTIDRKRAARMLEGGRTVLLPVMKNRAGIQDVITLLKDETVAKALGSSPVLIIDDESDNASLNNRAYSNSKTGLEEKSTTYEFIEKLRECAPRFAYVEYTATPHANFLIEQRDMLRPDWCAVLEPGEGYTGAETFFAPDSPYLLTIPSEEMDSSEWRGKLPGSLQKAIAYHLLNVAVTVDVQERLPFLTMMIHCTREYNGEGGNERIFSLVEDFVRQLRLDAENEGSGTKLSLLDEQYQELKRTYDTALPDLEELRELLGHLLSDPKAIRCHKLTQDGDEKIDWGEKRCKCHIVVGGDKLGRGFTLENLTTSYLSRWTSGTPTADTLWQRARFFGYKKDYLEACRVYMPEVAIDAYRRFANYEVYLRDYIRDNASLEGVEWEISEKIPALLNATRQCIQREQRGALVEWFQLQDLGNIEANDLLVEEFLRAIQQSLEPAEPQGNTPAQQHLYASLERGTIASLLRAYKSDNDHSRERLERIVSFMARSEAPVHFYYMSHSQPRPRTLEATTGELASFNVGKYDGGSFAPYNDFKGGDSITVQLYRIRVSAEGKPVDGVETYGFRVFIPDSRL
;
A
#
# COMPACT_ATOMS: atom_id res chain seq x y z
N MET A 1 6.51 12.49 -66.54
CA MET A 1 6.07 12.59 -65.13
C MET A 1 7.30 12.37 -64.25
N LEU A 2 8.15 13.39 -64.19
CA LEU A 2 9.50 13.35 -63.63
C LEU A 2 9.66 14.49 -62.63
N GLY A 3 10.30 14.20 -61.49
CA GLY A 3 11.37 15.05 -60.96
C GLY A 3 11.10 15.89 -59.71
N MET A 4 12.18 15.99 -58.92
CA MET A 4 12.55 16.97 -57.89
C MET A 4 12.10 16.64 -56.46
N GLY A 5 12.97 16.59 -55.45
CA GLY A 5 14.32 17.14 -55.31
C GLY A 5 14.37 17.98 -54.02
N ASN A 6 15.45 17.83 -53.25
CA ASN A 6 15.75 18.51 -51.97
C ASN A 6 15.58 20.04 -52.01
N ASP A 7 15.18 20.60 -50.85
CA ASP A 7 15.63 21.87 -50.23
C ASP A 7 14.46 22.62 -49.55
N PHE A 8 14.52 22.79 -48.22
CA PHE A 8 13.75 23.84 -47.53
C PHE A 8 14.71 24.75 -46.76
N ASN A 9 14.75 25.99 -47.25
CA ASN A 9 15.60 27.12 -46.88
C ASN A 9 15.09 27.90 -45.65
N ASP A 10 15.96 28.00 -44.66
CA ASP A 10 16.50 29.14 -43.89
C ASP A 10 15.96 30.61 -44.00
N GLU A 11 14.75 30.90 -44.48
CA GLU A 11 14.27 32.30 -44.64
C GLU A 11 13.21 32.80 -43.64
N TYR A 12 12.58 31.91 -42.86
CA TYR A 12 11.53 32.30 -41.91
C TYR A 12 12.07 32.91 -40.60
N TYR A 13 13.33 32.64 -40.24
CA TYR A 13 13.92 33.10 -38.98
C TYR A 13 14.56 34.51 -39.03
N LYS A 14 14.50 35.21 -40.16
CA LYS A 14 15.13 36.54 -40.32
C LYS A 14 14.20 37.75 -40.17
N SER A 15 12.88 37.59 -40.02
CA SER A 15 11.93 38.73 -40.03
C SER A 15 11.42 39.23 -38.66
N LEU A 16 11.89 38.69 -37.54
CA LEU A 16 11.42 39.10 -36.19
C LEU A 16 12.47 39.87 -35.37
N ARG A 17 13.04 40.93 -35.96
CA ARG A 17 13.77 41.98 -35.22
C ARG A 17 13.34 43.37 -35.70
N GLU A 18 12.44 44.02 -34.96
CA GLU A 18 12.59 45.41 -34.50
C GLU A 18 11.48 45.80 -33.49
N PRO A 19 11.74 46.71 -32.53
CA PRO A 19 10.96 46.89 -31.31
C PRO A 19 9.83 47.92 -31.45
N ILE A 20 8.58 47.53 -31.19
CA ILE A 20 7.48 48.48 -30.97
C ILE A 20 7.64 49.06 -29.56
N GLY A 21 7.97 50.35 -29.50
CA GLY A 21 8.31 51.06 -28.27
C GLY A 21 7.21 51.07 -27.21
N ALA A 22 7.63 50.97 -25.95
CA ALA A 22 6.84 50.87 -24.72
C ALA A 22 5.73 51.94 -24.52
N ARG A 23 5.68 52.99 -25.33
CA ARG A 23 4.63 54.02 -25.29
C ARG A 23 3.31 53.58 -25.92
N ALA A 24 3.34 52.67 -26.91
CA ALA A 24 2.13 52.17 -27.57
C ALA A 24 1.37 51.13 -26.72
N PHE A 25 2.09 50.35 -25.91
CA PHE A 25 1.50 49.33 -25.03
C PHE A 25 0.72 49.94 -23.85
N VAL A 26 1.24 51.03 -23.27
CA VAL A 26 0.57 51.73 -22.16
C VAL A 26 -0.73 52.40 -22.60
N GLN A 27 -0.80 52.91 -23.84
CA GLN A 27 -2.04 53.46 -24.40
C GLN A 27 -3.10 52.40 -24.74
N TYR A 28 -2.68 51.21 -25.19
CA TYR A 28 -3.59 50.09 -25.48
C TYR A 28 -4.19 49.48 -24.21
N TYR A 29 -3.41 49.41 -23.13
CA TYR A 29 -3.87 48.88 -21.83
C TYR A 29 -4.80 49.85 -21.09
N GLU A 30 -4.57 51.16 -21.21
CA GLU A 30 -5.44 52.19 -20.64
C GLU A 30 -6.79 52.30 -21.38
N SER A 31 -6.84 52.08 -22.71
CA SER A 31 -8.10 52.09 -23.47
C SER A 31 -8.96 50.83 -23.24
N PHE A 32 -8.34 49.68 -22.93
CA PHE A 32 -9.04 48.43 -22.66
C PHE A 32 -9.72 48.41 -21.27
N ARG A 33 -9.29 49.30 -20.35
CA ARG A 33 -9.77 49.32 -18.95
C ARG A 33 -11.00 50.21 -18.71
N GLN A 34 -11.38 51.07 -19.67
CA GLN A 34 -12.45 52.06 -19.46
C GLN A 34 -13.78 51.81 -20.20
N GLN A 35 -13.92 50.74 -20.99
CA GLN A 35 -15.17 50.47 -21.71
C GLN A 35 -15.50 48.98 -21.68
N LEU A 36 -16.40 48.57 -20.78
CA LEU A 36 -17.43 47.55 -20.99
C LEU A 36 -18.21 47.37 -19.68
N SER A 37 -19.49 47.74 -19.68
CA SER A 37 -20.42 47.48 -18.58
C SER A 37 -21.08 46.10 -18.77
N ASN A 38 -21.60 45.54 -17.67
CA ASN A 38 -22.17 44.18 -17.63
C ASN A 38 -23.32 43.92 -18.64
N ASP A 39 -23.95 44.96 -19.19
CA ASP A 39 -25.07 44.82 -20.13
C ASP A 39 -24.63 44.50 -21.58
N GLU A 40 -23.38 44.75 -21.96
CA GLU A 40 -22.86 44.35 -23.29
C GLU A 40 -22.37 42.90 -23.32
N LEU A 41 -21.98 42.35 -22.15
CA LEU A 41 -21.71 40.91 -22.00
C LEU A 41 -22.99 40.09 -22.09
N LEU A 42 -24.14 40.61 -21.64
CA LEU A 42 -25.42 39.92 -21.73
C LEU A 42 -25.96 39.82 -23.17
N ARG A 43 -25.77 40.85 -24.00
CA ARG A 43 -26.21 40.84 -25.41
C ARG A 43 -25.42 39.89 -26.32
N LEU A 44 -24.19 39.53 -25.94
CA LEU A 44 -23.43 38.47 -26.60
C LEU A 44 -23.94 37.07 -26.25
N PHE A 45 -24.70 36.91 -25.16
CA PHE A 45 -25.32 35.65 -24.77
C PHE A 45 -26.74 35.47 -25.35
N GLU A 46 -27.46 36.54 -25.70
CA GLU A 46 -28.82 36.48 -26.27
C GLU A 46 -28.86 36.23 -27.79
N ALA A 47 -27.73 36.30 -28.49
CA ALA A 47 -27.67 36.12 -29.95
C ALA A 47 -27.67 34.65 -30.43
N ASN A 48 -27.75 33.67 -29.54
CA ASN A 48 -27.62 32.23 -29.88
C ASN A 48 -28.69 31.31 -29.23
N GLY A 49 -29.95 31.74 -29.09
CA GLY A 49 -31.06 30.80 -28.81
C GLY A 49 -31.21 29.78 -29.95
N GLU A 50 -31.41 28.47 -29.75
CA GLU A 50 -32.33 27.81 -28.80
C GLU A 50 -31.84 26.43 -28.28
N ASP A 51 -32.41 26.09 -27.12
CA ASP A 51 -32.79 24.79 -26.51
C ASP A 51 -31.75 23.71 -26.17
N TRP A 52 -31.47 23.62 -24.87
CA TRP A 52 -30.99 22.41 -24.19
C TRP A 52 -31.75 22.21 -22.87
N GLU A 53 -32.85 21.43 -22.94
CA GLU A 53 -33.29 20.58 -21.83
C GLU A 53 -32.75 19.15 -22.06
N GLU A 54 -32.49 18.46 -20.93
CA GLU A 54 -32.09 17.05 -20.77
C GLU A 54 -30.61 16.61 -20.93
N ASN A 55 -30.15 15.97 -19.85
CA ASN A 55 -29.08 14.96 -19.71
C ASN A 55 -27.58 15.33 -19.70
N THR A 56 -27.00 15.10 -18.51
CA THR A 56 -25.69 14.48 -18.20
C THR A 56 -24.36 15.25 -18.35
N SER A 57 -23.77 15.52 -17.18
CA SER A 57 -22.36 15.27 -16.79
C SER A 57 -21.21 15.55 -17.77
N ARG A 58 -20.45 16.64 -17.50
CA ARG A 58 -18.97 16.76 -17.58
C ARG A 58 -18.60 18.24 -17.72
N THR A 59 -18.09 18.88 -16.66
CA THR A 59 -17.05 19.95 -16.68
C THR A 59 -16.97 20.74 -15.36
N LYS A 60 -16.76 20.05 -14.23
CA LYS A 60 -16.14 20.68 -13.03
C LYS A 60 -14.60 20.78 -13.13
N ALA A 61 -14.06 20.68 -14.35
CA ALA A 61 -12.70 21.13 -14.70
C ALA A 61 -12.57 22.67 -14.77
N ASN A 62 -13.69 23.40 -14.67
CA ASN A 62 -13.72 24.83 -14.94
C ASN A 62 -13.68 25.77 -13.71
N GLN A 63 -13.41 25.26 -12.49
CA GLN A 63 -13.28 26.11 -11.28
C GLN A 63 -11.86 26.24 -10.71
N GLY A 64 -10.86 25.48 -11.19
CA GLY A 64 -9.43 25.80 -10.99
C GLY A 64 -8.96 27.04 -11.77
N ARG A 65 -9.85 27.59 -12.63
CA ARG A 65 -9.79 28.91 -13.26
C ARG A 65 -9.55 30.08 -12.28
N ARG A 66 -9.51 29.84 -10.97
CA ARG A 66 -9.13 30.81 -9.94
C ARG A 66 -7.63 31.14 -9.84
N ILE A 67 -6.72 30.36 -10.42
CA ILE A 67 -5.26 30.71 -10.37
C ILE A 67 -4.89 31.73 -11.46
N PHE A 68 -5.74 31.89 -12.49
CA PHE A 68 -5.58 32.91 -13.52
C PHE A 68 -5.88 34.34 -13.01
N SER A 69 -6.38 34.52 -11.79
CA SER A 69 -6.87 35.81 -11.30
C SER A 69 -5.80 36.70 -10.61
N LEU A 70 -4.50 36.41 -10.75
CA LEU A 70 -3.43 37.29 -10.25
C LEU A 70 -2.47 37.86 -11.31
N GLY A 71 -2.65 37.55 -12.60
CA GLY A 71 -2.10 38.36 -13.71
C GLY A 71 -0.61 38.75 -13.66
N VAL A 72 0.27 37.97 -13.01
CA VAL A 72 1.72 38.26 -13.00
C VAL A 72 2.34 37.74 -14.30
N ASN A 73 2.74 38.64 -15.19
CA ASN A 73 3.43 38.29 -16.42
C ASN A 73 4.94 38.14 -16.14
N LEU A 74 5.44 36.91 -16.09
CA LEU A 74 6.85 36.57 -15.82
C LEU A 74 7.83 37.31 -16.75
N GLY A 75 7.43 37.59 -18.00
CA GLY A 75 8.25 38.37 -18.93
C GLY A 75 8.47 39.82 -18.51
N VAL A 76 7.52 40.41 -17.79
CA VAL A 76 7.64 41.78 -17.23
C VAL A 76 8.60 41.79 -16.05
N LEU A 77 8.52 40.79 -15.16
CA LEU A 77 9.46 40.65 -14.05
C LEU A 77 10.90 40.48 -14.56
N ARG A 78 11.10 39.66 -15.59
CA ARG A 78 12.41 39.44 -16.22
C ARG A 78 12.97 40.71 -16.86
N HIS A 79 12.14 41.48 -17.56
CA HIS A 79 12.54 42.79 -18.11
C HIS A 79 12.94 43.80 -17.02
N ILE A 80 12.25 43.81 -15.88
CA ILE A 80 12.59 44.66 -14.73
C ILE A 80 13.96 44.28 -14.16
N VAL A 81 14.27 42.99 -14.04
CA VAL A 81 15.55 42.51 -13.51
C VAL A 81 16.71 42.75 -14.50
N ASP A 82 16.50 42.47 -15.78
CA ASP A 82 17.59 42.45 -16.78
C ASP A 82 17.94 43.83 -17.34
N THR A 83 16.99 44.77 -17.33
CA THR A 83 17.10 46.00 -18.15
C THR A 83 16.92 47.30 -17.38
N CYS A 84 16.35 47.28 -16.18
CA CYS A 84 16.06 48.51 -15.43
C CYS A 84 17.15 48.81 -14.39
N SER A 85 17.61 50.06 -14.32
CA SER A 85 18.59 50.47 -13.30
C SER A 85 17.91 50.65 -11.94
N PRO A 86 18.59 50.32 -10.82
CA PRO A 86 18.03 50.50 -9.48
C PRO A 86 17.64 51.95 -9.17
N SER A 87 18.30 52.92 -9.79
CA SER A 87 18.00 54.34 -9.69
C SER A 87 16.66 54.76 -10.33
N LYS A 88 16.07 53.94 -11.22
CA LYS A 88 14.80 54.25 -11.92
C LYS A 88 13.57 53.56 -11.34
N VAL A 89 13.71 52.33 -10.84
CA VAL A 89 12.60 51.49 -10.34
C VAL A 89 12.71 51.14 -8.86
N GLY A 90 13.81 51.51 -8.19
CA GLY A 90 14.08 51.24 -6.78
C GLY A 90 14.65 49.83 -6.55
N GLN A 91 15.68 49.75 -5.69
CA GLN A 91 16.40 48.51 -5.41
C GLN A 91 15.47 47.39 -4.89
N GLY A 92 14.51 47.73 -4.03
CA GLY A 92 13.57 46.76 -3.45
C GLY A 92 12.62 46.11 -4.46
N VAL A 93 12.28 46.81 -5.54
CA VAL A 93 11.41 46.27 -6.61
C VAL A 93 12.18 45.29 -7.48
N ILE A 94 13.47 45.56 -7.74
CA ILE A 94 14.35 44.63 -8.45
C ILE A 94 14.56 43.35 -7.63
N GLU A 95 14.77 43.47 -6.32
CA GLU A 95 14.96 42.30 -5.45
C GLU A 95 13.68 41.46 -5.28
N GLU A 96 12.50 42.08 -5.16
CA GLU A 96 11.24 41.31 -5.10
C GLU A 96 10.91 40.68 -6.46
N ALA A 97 11.21 41.35 -7.58
CA ALA A 97 11.07 40.77 -8.91
C ALA A 97 12.00 39.56 -9.11
N LYS A 98 13.26 39.63 -8.65
CA LYS A 98 14.19 38.48 -8.63
C LYS A 98 13.67 37.35 -7.78
N ARG A 99 13.18 37.63 -6.56
CA ARG A 99 12.64 36.63 -5.65
C ARG A 99 11.44 35.90 -6.25
N LEU A 100 10.54 36.63 -6.90
CA LEU A 100 9.38 36.06 -7.58
C LEU A 100 9.77 35.27 -8.85
N LEU A 101 10.78 35.71 -9.61
CA LEU A 101 11.34 34.89 -10.70
C LEU A 101 12.00 33.61 -10.18
N LEU A 102 12.69 33.65 -9.03
CA LEU A 102 13.30 32.47 -8.41
C LEU A 102 12.25 31.45 -7.94
N LEU A 103 11.09 31.92 -7.50
CA LEU A 103 9.99 31.08 -7.04
C LEU A 103 9.16 30.50 -8.21
N TYR A 104 9.09 31.19 -9.36
CA TYR A 104 8.08 30.90 -10.38
C TYR A 104 8.58 30.88 -11.84
N ASP A 105 9.86 31.16 -12.12
CA ASP A 105 10.46 31.08 -13.46
C ASP A 105 11.47 29.91 -13.55
N PRO A 106 11.09 28.79 -14.21
CA PRO A 106 11.92 27.58 -14.34
C PRO A 106 13.19 27.75 -15.19
N SER A 107 13.47 28.94 -15.73
CA SER A 107 14.61 29.18 -16.62
C SER A 107 15.88 29.67 -15.91
N ASP A 108 15.81 30.31 -14.74
CA ASP A 108 17.02 30.73 -13.99
C ASP A 108 17.66 29.62 -13.16
N GLN A 109 16.89 28.61 -12.74
CA GLN A 109 17.46 27.35 -12.24
C GLN A 109 18.29 26.62 -13.33
N ARG A 110 18.15 26.98 -14.62
CA ARG A 110 18.92 26.37 -15.72
C ARG A 110 20.32 26.95 -15.90
N GLN A 111 20.64 28.15 -15.40
CA GLN A 111 21.99 28.73 -15.63
C GLN A 111 23.08 28.08 -14.77
N GLU A 112 22.77 27.64 -13.54
CA GLU A 112 23.67 26.78 -12.76
C GLU A 112 23.70 25.34 -13.30
N LEU A 113 22.57 24.83 -13.83
CA LEU A 113 22.53 23.59 -14.60
C LEU A 113 23.41 23.64 -15.85
N HIS A 114 23.49 24.78 -16.55
CA HIS A 114 24.25 24.96 -17.80
C HIS A 114 25.77 24.87 -17.61
N ALA A 115 26.29 25.27 -16.44
CA ALA A 115 27.69 25.09 -16.09
C ALA A 115 28.01 23.61 -15.84
N MET A 116 27.04 22.85 -15.35
CA MET A 116 27.10 21.40 -15.10
C MET A 116 26.82 20.57 -16.38
N ASP A 117 26.02 21.09 -17.31
CA ASP A 117 25.73 20.52 -18.64
C ASP A 117 26.98 20.43 -19.50
N LYS A 118 27.92 21.39 -19.40
CA LYS A 118 29.22 21.30 -20.06
C LYS A 118 30.07 20.12 -19.57
N MET A 119 29.87 19.69 -18.33
CA MET A 119 30.56 18.54 -17.73
C MET A 119 29.86 17.21 -18.06
N LEU A 120 28.54 17.23 -18.28
CA LEU A 120 27.67 16.07 -18.58
C LEU A 120 27.49 15.78 -20.08
N ALA A 121 27.92 16.69 -20.96
CA ALA A 121 27.92 16.52 -22.42
C ALA A 121 28.80 15.36 -22.93
N ALA A 122 29.50 14.64 -22.05
CA ALA A 122 30.25 13.43 -22.37
C ALA A 122 29.43 12.12 -22.28
N THR A 123 28.13 12.18 -21.97
CA THR A 123 27.29 10.98 -21.80
C THR A 123 25.88 11.13 -22.39
N ASN A 124 25.46 10.16 -23.22
CA ASN A 124 24.16 10.12 -23.92
C ASN A 124 23.05 9.46 -23.07
N LEU A 125 22.26 10.26 -22.33
CA LEU A 125 21.03 9.84 -21.63
C LEU A 125 19.95 10.96 -21.64
N ASP A 126 18.68 10.55 -21.54
CA ASP A 126 17.42 11.33 -21.49
C ASP A 126 17.31 12.24 -20.23
N GLU A 127 16.65 13.40 -20.35
CA GLU A 127 16.41 14.38 -19.27
C GLU A 127 15.64 13.85 -18.06
N LYS A 128 14.72 12.91 -18.24
CA LYS A 128 13.94 12.30 -17.16
C LYS A 128 14.80 11.36 -16.32
N ASP A 129 15.74 10.66 -16.96
CA ASP A 129 16.69 9.75 -16.32
C ASP A 129 17.82 10.49 -15.59
N LYS A 130 18.21 11.68 -16.09
CA LYS A 130 19.16 12.56 -15.40
C LYS A 130 18.60 13.07 -14.06
N TYR A 131 17.32 13.43 -14.00
CA TYR A 131 16.67 13.87 -12.76
C TYR A 131 16.57 12.75 -11.70
N ILE A 132 16.29 11.52 -12.14
CA ILE A 132 16.19 10.34 -11.28
C ILE A 132 17.59 9.90 -10.80
N LEU A 133 18.61 9.91 -11.67
CA LEU A 133 20.01 9.64 -11.28
C LEU A 133 20.58 10.67 -10.30
N ILE A 134 20.25 11.96 -10.43
CA ILE A 134 20.67 13.04 -9.51
C ILE A 134 20.12 12.80 -8.09
N LYS A 135 18.88 12.34 -7.94
CA LYS A 135 18.31 12.03 -6.62
C LYS A 135 18.76 10.68 -6.04
N TYR A 136 19.06 9.69 -6.88
CA TYR A 136 19.35 8.33 -6.43
C TYR A 136 20.84 8.03 -6.22
N ARG A 137 21.77 8.70 -6.91
CA ARG A 137 23.23 8.44 -6.77
C ARG A 137 23.98 9.31 -5.75
N VAL A 138 23.40 10.42 -5.29
CA VAL A 138 24.19 11.50 -4.64
C VAL A 138 23.97 11.60 -3.11
N GLY A 139 22.83 11.15 -2.57
CA GLY A 139 22.45 11.43 -1.18
C GLY A 139 23.34 10.82 -0.08
N GLN A 140 23.71 9.54 -0.17
CA GLN A 140 24.55 8.89 0.85
C GLN A 140 26.05 9.21 0.67
N GLY A 141 26.51 9.35 -0.58
CA GLY A 141 27.90 9.69 -0.88
C GLY A 141 28.27 11.13 -0.51
N VAL A 142 27.35 12.09 -0.70
CA VAL A 142 27.61 13.51 -0.39
C VAL A 142 27.53 13.81 1.11
N PHE A 143 26.58 13.24 1.85
CA PHE A 143 26.54 13.38 3.31
C PHE A 143 27.83 12.85 3.94
N ARG A 144 28.23 11.63 3.55
CA ARG A 144 29.48 11.02 4.00
C ARG A 144 30.71 11.85 3.60
N LYS A 145 30.78 12.35 2.37
CA LYS A 145 31.89 13.21 1.91
C LYS A 145 31.97 14.53 2.69
N ARG A 146 30.84 15.18 2.96
CA ARG A 146 30.78 16.44 3.74
C ARG A 146 31.20 16.20 5.19
N LEU A 147 30.85 15.06 5.79
CA LEU A 147 31.33 14.68 7.12
C LEU A 147 32.84 14.40 7.15
N TYR A 148 33.40 13.76 6.12
CA TYR A 148 34.86 13.62 6.00
C TYR A 148 35.56 14.99 5.91
N GLU A 149 35.04 15.92 5.09
CA GLU A 149 35.58 17.27 4.96
C GLU A 149 35.44 18.07 6.26
N TYR A 150 34.32 17.91 6.96
CA TYR A 150 34.03 18.62 8.21
C TYR A 150 34.84 18.07 9.39
N TRP A 151 34.74 16.77 9.68
CA TRP A 151 35.40 16.14 10.85
C TRP A 151 36.87 15.79 10.62
N GLY A 152 37.30 15.51 9.38
CA GLY A 152 38.70 15.25 9.01
C GLY A 152 39.28 13.92 9.54
N GLY A 153 38.48 13.16 10.28
CA GLY A 153 38.80 11.91 10.97
C GLY A 153 37.69 11.62 11.97
N CYS A 154 37.77 10.51 12.71
CA CYS A 154 36.77 10.18 13.72
C CYS A 154 36.59 11.36 14.68
N SER A 155 35.35 11.79 14.90
CA SER A 155 34.98 12.92 15.75
C SER A 155 35.34 12.73 17.22
N VAL A 156 35.72 11.50 17.63
CA VAL A 156 36.11 11.14 19.00
C VAL A 156 37.57 10.71 19.07
N THR A 157 38.00 9.72 18.28
CA THR A 157 39.36 9.15 18.36
C THR A 157 40.38 9.85 17.47
N GLY A 158 39.93 10.69 16.55
CA GLY A 158 40.79 11.32 15.53
C GLY A 158 41.33 10.36 14.47
N CYS A 159 40.90 9.09 14.43
CA CYS A 159 41.29 8.12 13.41
C CYS A 159 41.03 8.67 11.99
N ARG A 160 42.03 8.65 11.11
CA ARG A 160 41.93 9.23 9.74
C ARG A 160 41.82 8.19 8.63
N GLU A 161 41.78 6.90 8.96
CA GLU A 161 41.64 5.84 7.94
C GLU A 161 40.19 5.79 7.46
N HIS A 162 39.91 6.43 6.32
CA HIS A 162 38.54 6.64 5.83
C HIS A 162 37.77 5.34 5.65
N SER A 163 38.44 4.24 5.29
CA SER A 163 37.80 2.93 5.08
C SER A 163 37.20 2.33 6.37
N LEU A 164 37.67 2.76 7.54
CA LEU A 164 37.20 2.28 8.85
C LEU A 164 36.12 3.19 9.47
N LEU A 165 35.84 4.35 8.88
CA LEU A 165 34.95 5.35 9.47
C LEU A 165 33.52 5.24 8.93
N ILE A 166 32.57 5.33 9.85
CA ILE A 166 31.13 5.31 9.61
C ILE A 166 30.59 6.74 9.78
N ALA A 167 29.76 7.17 8.83
CA ALA A 167 29.00 8.42 8.92
C ALA A 167 27.70 8.13 9.69
N SER A 168 27.75 8.25 11.01
CA SER A 168 26.64 7.99 11.92
C SER A 168 25.74 9.22 12.00
N HIS A 169 24.43 9.04 11.97
CA HIS A 169 23.48 10.13 12.20
C HIS A 169 23.25 10.32 13.71
N ILE A 170 23.18 11.58 14.17
CA ILE A 170 22.89 11.87 15.59
C ILE A 170 21.42 11.61 15.90
N LYS A 171 20.52 12.20 15.11
CA LYS A 171 19.11 11.80 15.04
C LYS A 171 18.99 10.71 13.97
N PRO A 172 18.49 9.51 14.28
CA PRO A 172 18.47 8.39 13.34
C PRO A 172 17.86 8.73 11.98
N TYR A 173 18.43 8.19 10.89
CA TYR A 173 17.98 8.48 9.52
C TYR A 173 16.47 8.19 9.31
N SER A 174 15.94 7.18 10.00
CA SER A 174 14.51 6.81 10.01
C SER A 174 13.60 7.92 10.55
N GLU A 175 14.10 8.71 11.48
CA GLU A 175 13.38 9.76 12.23
C GLU A 175 13.66 11.17 11.66
N CYS A 176 14.62 11.27 10.72
CA CYS A 176 14.99 12.53 10.10
C CYS A 176 13.96 13.03 9.09
N ARG A 177 13.63 14.32 9.17
CA ARG A 177 12.98 15.08 8.09
C ARG A 177 13.89 15.11 6.84
N PRO A 178 13.34 15.31 5.63
CA PRO A 178 14.13 15.23 4.40
C PRO A 178 15.37 16.12 4.33
N TYR A 179 15.38 17.29 5.00
CA TYR A 179 16.55 18.16 5.07
C TYR A 179 17.58 17.71 6.13
N GLU A 180 17.12 17.14 7.25
CA GLU A 180 17.96 16.63 8.36
C GLU A 180 18.82 15.42 7.95
N ARG A 181 18.35 14.64 6.96
CA ARG A 181 19.04 13.45 6.43
C ARG A 181 20.39 13.76 5.77
N TYR A 182 20.55 15.00 5.32
CA TYR A 182 21.75 15.49 4.63
C TYR A 182 22.34 16.71 5.35
N ASP A 183 21.83 17.03 6.53
CA ASP A 183 22.34 18.10 7.36
C ASP A 183 23.65 17.67 7.99
N LEU A 184 24.69 18.47 7.74
CA LEU A 184 26.03 18.20 8.21
C LEU A 184 26.10 18.08 9.73
N TYR A 185 25.28 18.86 10.44
CA TYR A 185 25.26 18.92 11.90
C TYR A 185 24.48 17.77 12.55
N ASN A 186 23.79 16.96 11.74
CA ASN A 186 23.13 15.73 12.18
C ASN A 186 24.02 14.49 11.99
N GLY A 187 25.34 14.67 11.90
CA GLY A 187 26.26 13.58 11.60
C GLY A 187 27.55 13.63 12.40
N LEU A 188 27.95 12.47 12.92
CA LEU A 188 29.25 12.22 13.51
C LEU A 188 30.03 11.23 12.63
N LEU A 189 31.34 11.40 12.57
CA LEU A 189 32.21 10.43 11.92
C LEU A 189 32.81 9.52 12.99
N LEU A 190 32.40 8.26 13.06
CA LEU A 190 32.74 7.37 14.17
C LEU A 190 33.53 6.14 13.69
N THR A 191 34.39 5.59 14.55
CA THR A 191 34.93 4.24 14.34
C THR A 191 33.84 3.20 14.61
N PRO A 192 33.92 1.97 14.09
CA PRO A 192 32.80 1.03 14.12
C PRO A 192 32.34 0.66 15.54
N ASN A 193 33.28 0.60 16.50
CA ASN A 193 32.94 0.36 17.90
C ASN A 193 32.15 1.54 18.51
N LEU A 194 32.57 2.78 18.24
CA LEU A 194 31.88 3.97 18.76
C LEU A 194 30.53 4.19 18.09
N ASP A 195 30.44 4.00 16.78
CA ASP A 195 29.18 4.02 16.03
C ASP A 195 28.16 3.06 16.64
N ARG A 196 28.57 1.81 16.87
CA ARG A 196 27.65 0.80 17.40
C ARG A 196 27.19 1.09 18.83
N LEU A 197 28.05 1.67 19.66
CA LEU A 197 27.72 2.08 21.02
C LEU A 197 26.81 3.31 21.03
N PHE A 198 27.08 4.27 20.13
CA PHE A 198 26.32 5.51 19.99
C PHE A 198 24.90 5.22 19.47
N ASP A 199 24.77 4.46 18.39
CA ASP A 199 23.49 4.03 17.80
C ASP A 199 22.60 3.25 18.78
N ARG A 200 23.21 2.55 19.74
CA ARG A 200 22.49 1.80 20.79
C ARG A 200 22.23 2.63 22.05
N HIS A 201 22.63 3.90 22.06
CA HIS A 201 22.58 4.78 23.21
C HIS A 201 23.33 4.24 24.44
N LEU A 202 24.36 3.42 24.24
CA LEU A 202 25.29 3.00 25.29
C LEU A 202 26.37 4.05 25.57
N ILE A 203 26.57 4.97 24.63
CA ILE A 203 27.32 6.21 24.83
C ILE A 203 26.55 7.40 24.23
N SER A 204 26.80 8.61 24.75
CA SER A 204 26.35 9.88 24.16
C SER A 204 27.39 10.98 24.44
N PHE A 205 27.08 12.25 24.18
CA PHE A 205 27.99 13.38 24.45
C PHE A 205 27.26 14.54 25.14
N ASP A 206 27.84 15.07 26.22
CA ASP A 206 27.31 16.23 26.94
C ASP A 206 27.42 17.54 26.14
N GLU A 207 26.89 18.64 26.69
CA GLU A 207 26.90 19.98 26.08
C GLU A 207 28.32 20.50 25.79
N GLN A 208 29.33 19.97 26.48
CA GLN A 208 30.75 20.30 26.29
C GLN A 208 31.46 19.24 25.43
N GLY A 209 30.71 18.36 24.77
CA GLY A 209 31.18 17.29 23.92
C GLY A 209 31.86 16.14 24.65
N LYS A 210 31.83 16.06 25.99
CA LYS A 210 32.42 14.94 26.74
C LYS A 210 31.56 13.70 26.60
N ILE A 211 32.21 12.55 26.40
CA ILE A 211 31.52 11.27 26.31
C ILE A 211 30.76 10.98 27.62
N MET A 212 29.51 10.57 27.46
CA MET A 212 28.66 10.03 28.50
C MET A 212 28.60 8.53 28.25
N VAL A 213 28.85 7.73 29.28
CA VAL A 213 28.94 6.27 29.18
C VAL A 213 27.86 5.63 30.02
N SER A 214 27.15 4.65 29.44
CA SER A 214 26.08 3.94 30.14
C SER A 214 26.61 3.14 31.32
N SER A 215 25.88 3.13 32.44
CA SER A 215 26.14 2.29 33.61
C SER A 215 26.07 0.79 33.32
N SER A 216 25.50 0.39 32.18
CA SER A 216 25.53 -1.00 31.69
C SER A 216 26.90 -1.47 31.20
N LEU A 217 27.86 -0.56 30.96
CA LEU A 217 29.23 -0.86 30.57
C LEU A 217 30.16 -0.79 31.79
N ASN A 218 30.75 -1.92 32.17
CA ASN A 218 31.71 -1.97 33.28
C ASN A 218 33.12 -1.52 32.82
N SER A 219 34.03 -1.36 33.79
CA SER A 219 35.41 -0.91 33.52
C SER A 219 36.21 -1.82 32.60
N ASP A 220 35.93 -3.14 32.62
CA ASP A 220 36.64 -4.11 31.79
C ASP A 220 36.14 -4.05 30.34
N ASP A 221 34.83 -3.86 30.13
CA ASP A 221 34.23 -3.66 28.82
C ASP A 221 34.74 -2.36 28.18
N LEU A 222 34.81 -1.27 28.95
CA LEU A 222 35.36 0.01 28.49
C LEU A 222 36.83 -0.10 28.11
N ALA A 223 37.64 -0.81 28.93
CA ALA A 223 39.03 -1.08 28.61
C ALA A 223 39.20 -1.91 27.32
N CYS A 224 38.35 -2.93 27.11
CA CYS A 224 38.36 -3.76 25.91
C CYS A 224 37.93 -2.98 24.65
N LEU A 225 37.01 -2.03 24.80
CA LEU A 225 36.51 -1.17 23.74
C LEU A 225 37.42 0.03 23.47
N GLY A 226 38.45 0.25 24.29
CA GLY A 226 39.38 1.37 24.17
C GLY A 226 38.75 2.71 24.56
N ILE A 227 37.80 2.70 25.49
CA ILE A 227 37.08 3.88 25.99
C ILE A 227 37.53 4.13 27.44
N SER A 228 38.04 5.32 27.69
CA SER A 228 38.51 5.77 29.01
C SER A 228 37.43 6.51 29.80
N GLY A 229 36.33 6.92 29.15
CA GLY A 229 35.28 7.75 29.75
C GLY A 229 35.65 9.25 29.79
N GLU A 230 36.84 9.60 29.31
CA GLU A 230 37.34 10.97 29.24
C GLU A 230 37.41 11.50 27.80
N GLU A 231 36.99 10.69 26.82
CA GLU A 231 36.91 11.10 25.41
C GLU A 231 36.00 12.32 25.25
N ARG A 232 36.32 13.14 24.25
CA ARG A 232 35.50 14.28 23.86
C ARG A 232 35.37 14.34 22.34
N LEU A 233 34.23 14.86 21.87
CA LEU A 233 34.13 15.34 20.51
C LEU A 233 35.21 16.41 20.28
N VAL A 234 35.83 16.41 19.10
CA VAL A 234 36.88 17.38 18.75
C VAL A 234 36.31 18.80 18.83
N GLY A 235 36.52 19.46 19.98
CA GLY A 235 35.77 20.64 20.40
C GLY A 235 35.90 21.89 19.52
N GLU A 236 36.95 22.00 18.69
CA GLU A 236 37.07 23.08 17.69
C GLU A 236 36.07 22.93 16.53
N ARG A 237 35.42 21.76 16.39
CA ARG A 237 34.48 21.43 15.30
C ARG A 237 33.09 21.07 15.82
N LEU A 238 32.84 21.19 17.12
CA LEU A 238 31.49 21.06 17.69
C LEU A 238 30.78 22.42 17.55
N ASP A 239 29.83 22.48 16.61
CA ASP A 239 28.98 23.65 16.36
C ASP A 239 27.66 23.55 17.15
N ASP A 240 27.11 24.69 17.58
CA ASP A 240 25.84 24.79 18.32
C ASP A 240 24.67 24.08 17.62
N ARG A 241 24.71 23.92 16.29
CA ARG A 241 23.68 23.18 15.54
C ARG A 241 23.72 21.67 15.75
N HIS A 242 24.84 21.09 16.20
CA HIS A 242 24.86 19.68 16.60
C HIS A 242 24.05 19.45 17.87
N GLU A 243 23.95 20.48 18.72
CA GLU A 243 23.23 20.41 19.99
C GLU A 243 21.73 20.17 19.77
N GLU A 244 21.16 20.71 18.69
CA GLU A 244 19.77 20.45 18.26
C GLU A 244 19.48 18.95 18.08
N TYR A 245 20.49 18.16 17.68
CA TYR A 245 20.36 16.72 17.50
C TYR A 245 20.87 15.94 18.72
N LEU A 246 21.98 16.37 19.34
CA LEU A 246 22.58 15.71 20.50
C LEU A 246 21.67 15.78 21.72
N VAL A 247 20.84 16.82 21.85
CA VAL A 247 19.84 16.89 22.93
C VAL A 247 18.81 15.76 22.85
N LEU A 248 18.39 15.40 21.63
CA LEU A 248 17.47 14.28 21.39
C LEU A 248 18.15 12.95 21.71
N HIS A 249 19.36 12.75 21.20
CA HIS A 249 20.13 11.54 21.47
C HIS A 249 20.45 11.36 22.98
N ARG A 250 20.75 12.45 23.70
CA ARG A 250 20.96 12.42 25.15
C ARG A 250 19.69 12.12 25.93
N ALA A 251 18.52 12.56 25.44
CA ALA A 251 17.25 12.26 26.10
C ALA A 251 16.99 10.75 26.13
N VAL A 252 17.26 10.06 25.02
CA VAL A 252 17.15 8.59 24.94
C VAL A 252 18.23 7.88 25.75
N PHE A 253 19.47 8.37 25.71
CA PHE A 253 20.55 7.87 26.58
C PHE A 253 20.17 7.96 28.08
N ARG A 254 19.65 9.11 28.52
CA ARG A 254 19.25 9.34 29.94
C ARG A 254 18.04 8.51 30.34
N SER A 255 17.08 8.28 29.44
CA SER A 255 15.91 7.44 29.74
C SER A 255 16.31 5.97 29.93
N GLN A 256 17.34 5.49 29.22
CA GLN A 256 17.90 4.15 29.42
C GLN A 256 18.73 4.03 30.70
N GLU A 257 19.48 5.07 31.07
CA GLU A 257 20.23 5.12 32.34
C GLU A 257 19.33 5.16 33.58
N ALA A 258 18.13 5.71 33.46
CA ALA A 258 17.18 5.86 34.56
C ALA A 258 16.42 4.56 34.91
N GLY A 259 16.90 3.39 34.48
CA GLY A 259 16.22 2.10 34.57
C GLY A 259 15.33 1.87 35.80
N GLU A 260 14.05 1.58 35.54
CA GLU A 260 13.04 0.87 36.33
C GLU A 260 12.63 1.34 37.75
N ASP A 261 13.18 2.39 38.36
CA ASP A 261 12.88 2.73 39.77
C ASP A 261 11.95 3.94 40.03
N ALA A 262 11.27 4.52 39.02
CA ALA A 262 10.28 5.58 39.28
C ALA A 262 9.19 5.72 38.22
N LEU A 263 8.34 4.69 38.05
CA LEU A 263 6.93 4.86 37.68
C LEU A 263 6.16 3.56 37.98
N GLU A 264 6.09 3.23 39.26
CA GLU A 264 5.16 2.26 39.80
C GLU A 264 3.73 2.86 39.80
N VAL A 265 3.05 2.79 38.66
CA VAL A 265 1.58 2.70 38.63
C VAL A 265 1.20 1.55 37.71
N GLY A 266 1.34 0.33 38.25
CA GLY A 266 0.43 -0.77 38.00
C GLY A 266 0.54 -1.54 36.68
N THR A 267 1.57 -2.38 36.53
CA THR A 267 1.47 -3.60 35.72
C THR A 267 1.70 -4.81 36.61
N LEU A 268 0.63 -5.24 37.29
CA LEU A 268 0.56 -6.54 37.94
C LEU A 268 0.67 -7.62 36.86
N SER A 269 1.72 -8.43 36.93
CA SER A 269 1.75 -9.76 36.33
C SER A 269 0.51 -10.53 36.73
N LEU A 270 -0.39 -10.77 35.77
CA LEU A 270 -1.50 -11.70 35.91
C LEU A 270 -1.32 -12.82 34.88
N LYS A 271 -0.83 -13.96 35.36
CA LYS A 271 -1.30 -15.25 34.87
C LYS A 271 -2.81 -15.33 35.17
N ARG A 272 -3.66 -15.35 34.14
CA ARG A 272 -5.08 -15.78 34.15
C ARG A 272 -5.39 -16.26 32.73
N GLU A 273 -5.67 -17.52 32.47
CA GLU A 273 -6.94 -18.23 32.75
C GLU A 273 -8.18 -17.37 32.46
N GLY A 274 -8.91 -17.72 31.40
CA GLY A 274 -10.28 -17.28 31.16
C GLY A 274 -10.41 -16.03 30.30
N THR A 275 -10.75 -16.25 29.04
CA THR A 275 -11.22 -15.27 28.07
C THR A 275 -12.39 -14.46 28.64
N SER A 276 -12.27 -13.13 28.64
CA SER A 276 -13.42 -12.24 28.85
C SER A 276 -13.35 -11.07 27.86
N VAL A 277 -14.29 -11.08 26.92
CA VAL A 277 -14.50 -10.09 25.86
C VAL A 277 -15.23 -8.87 26.45
N ILE A 278 -14.72 -7.66 26.24
CA ILE A 278 -15.44 -6.42 26.54
C ILE A 278 -16.06 -5.89 25.24
N ASN A 279 -17.36 -5.66 25.31
CA ASN A 279 -18.27 -5.32 24.22
C ASN A 279 -18.29 -3.81 23.96
N THR A 280 -17.96 -3.36 22.75
CA THR A 280 -18.26 -2.01 22.26
C THR A 280 -19.15 -2.11 21.02
N LYS A 281 -20.45 -1.89 21.18
CA LYS A 281 -21.42 -1.90 20.07
C LYS A 281 -22.38 -0.73 20.09
N GLY A 282 -22.55 -0.15 18.91
CA GLY A 282 -23.75 0.54 18.46
C GLY A 282 -24.55 -0.26 17.41
N ASN A 283 -24.26 -1.56 17.20
CA ASN A 283 -25.14 -2.49 16.50
C ASN A 283 -24.86 -3.92 16.97
N GLU A 284 -25.88 -4.60 17.49
CA GLU A 284 -25.85 -5.94 18.09
C GLU A 284 -25.34 -7.05 17.13
N ARG A 285 -24.03 -7.21 16.94
CA ARG A 285 -23.42 -8.44 16.40
C ARG A 285 -22.81 -9.31 17.50
N MET A 286 -23.60 -9.98 18.35
CA MET A 286 -23.07 -10.80 19.47
C MET A 286 -21.87 -11.66 19.04
N VAL A 287 -20.66 -11.29 19.49
CA VAL A 287 -19.45 -12.11 19.37
C VAL A 287 -19.20 -12.65 20.75
N GLN A 288 -19.80 -13.80 21.04
CA GLN A 288 -19.37 -14.74 22.06
C GLN A 288 -20.11 -16.06 21.89
N THR A 289 -19.38 -17.08 21.45
CA THR A 289 -19.36 -18.39 22.10
C THR A 289 -18.02 -19.02 21.73
N GLU A 290 -17.09 -19.13 22.67
CA GLU A 290 -15.96 -20.07 22.55
C GLU A 290 -16.56 -21.47 22.55
N TRP A 291 -16.88 -21.96 21.36
CA TRP A 291 -17.20 -23.35 21.14
C TRP A 291 -15.94 -24.06 20.67
N SER A 292 -15.80 -25.34 20.98
CA SER A 292 -14.61 -26.11 20.63
C SER A 292 -14.96 -27.07 19.50
N PRO A 293 -14.43 -26.86 18.29
CA PRO A 293 -14.64 -27.78 17.18
C PRO A 293 -14.00 -29.14 17.45
N VAL A 294 -14.72 -30.20 17.12
CA VAL A 294 -14.29 -31.58 17.32
C VAL A 294 -13.94 -32.23 15.99
N GLU A 295 -12.81 -32.94 15.95
CA GLU A 295 -12.43 -33.75 14.78
C GLU A 295 -13.25 -35.04 14.71
N GLY A 296 -13.88 -35.26 13.56
CA GLY A 296 -14.70 -36.42 13.29
C GLY A 296 -14.09 -37.33 12.23
N GLU A 297 -14.96 -38.04 11.52
CA GLU A 297 -14.54 -38.96 10.46
C GLU A 297 -13.98 -38.21 9.26
N ASN A 298 -14.56 -37.06 8.90
CA ASN A 298 -14.18 -36.34 7.68
C ASN A 298 -12.79 -35.71 7.81
N SER A 299 -12.52 -35.02 8.92
CA SER A 299 -11.21 -34.41 9.16
C SER A 299 -10.11 -35.48 9.28
N ARG A 300 -10.38 -36.61 9.96
CA ARG A 300 -9.43 -37.74 10.03
C ARG A 300 -9.16 -38.37 8.67
N ASN A 301 -10.19 -38.57 7.85
CA ASN A 301 -10.03 -39.10 6.50
C ASN A 301 -9.20 -38.15 5.61
N PHE A 302 -9.37 -36.84 5.77
CA PHE A 302 -8.55 -35.85 5.09
C PHE A 302 -7.07 -35.95 5.48
N LEU A 303 -6.77 -36.03 6.78
CA LEU A 303 -5.39 -36.18 7.28
C LEU A 303 -4.73 -37.49 6.85
N ALA A 304 -5.52 -38.54 6.61
CA ALA A 304 -5.08 -39.81 6.05
C ALA A 304 -5.01 -39.82 4.51
N GLY A 305 -5.34 -38.71 3.84
CA GLY A 305 -5.26 -38.59 2.40
C GLY A 305 -3.81 -38.59 1.90
N LYS A 306 -3.57 -39.16 0.71
CA LYS A 306 -2.22 -39.29 0.10
C LYS A 306 -1.40 -38.00 0.09
N ARG A 307 -2.06 -36.85 -0.06
CA ARG A 307 -1.40 -35.54 -0.07
C ARG A 307 -0.94 -35.13 1.32
N MET A 308 -1.78 -35.37 2.33
CA MET A 308 -1.45 -35.09 3.73
C MET A 308 -0.38 -36.06 4.25
N GLU A 309 -0.43 -37.34 3.89
CA GLU A 309 0.59 -38.33 4.27
C GLU A 309 2.02 -37.97 3.83
N ARG A 310 2.17 -37.17 2.77
CA ARG A 310 3.47 -36.68 2.29
C ARG A 310 4.02 -35.51 3.10
N LEU A 311 3.18 -34.84 3.89
CA LEU A 311 3.60 -33.72 4.72
C LEU A 311 4.16 -34.22 6.05
N PRO A 312 5.15 -33.52 6.63
CA PRO A 312 5.63 -33.80 7.98
C PRO A 312 4.48 -33.80 9.00
N GLU A 313 4.55 -34.66 10.01
CA GLU A 313 3.54 -34.76 11.08
C GLU A 313 3.28 -33.41 11.75
N LYS A 314 4.34 -32.69 12.10
CA LYS A 314 4.24 -31.34 12.67
C LYS A 314 3.42 -30.38 11.80
N THR A 315 3.65 -30.38 10.48
CA THR A 315 2.90 -29.52 9.54
C THR A 315 1.42 -29.89 9.50
N ARG A 316 1.09 -31.20 9.56
CA ARG A 316 -0.30 -31.66 9.62
C ARG A 316 -0.99 -31.22 10.90
N ASP A 317 -0.31 -31.33 12.04
CA ASP A 317 -0.83 -30.91 13.34
C ASP A 317 -1.05 -29.40 13.41
N GLU A 318 -0.14 -28.61 12.83
CA GLU A 318 -0.27 -27.15 12.73
C GLU A 318 -1.51 -26.76 11.90
N ILE A 319 -1.71 -27.39 10.73
CA ILE A 319 -2.92 -27.18 9.91
C ILE A 319 -4.17 -27.53 10.70
N ALA A 320 -4.15 -28.66 11.40
CA ALA A 320 -5.29 -29.15 12.16
C ALA A 320 -5.66 -28.22 13.33
N SER A 321 -4.65 -27.81 14.11
CA SER A 321 -4.81 -26.87 15.21
C SER A 321 -5.34 -25.52 14.73
N LYS A 322 -4.76 -24.96 13.66
CA LYS A 322 -5.18 -23.66 13.14
C LYS A 322 -6.60 -23.68 12.60
N ALA A 323 -7.02 -24.75 11.93
CA ALA A 323 -8.40 -24.86 11.47
C ALA A 323 -9.42 -24.98 12.62
N LYS A 324 -9.05 -25.62 13.74
CA LYS A 324 -9.88 -25.60 14.97
C LYS A 324 -10.01 -24.19 15.50
N ASP A 325 -8.92 -23.43 15.58
CA ASP A 325 -8.97 -22.04 16.03
C ASP A 325 -9.85 -21.17 15.11
N ILE A 326 -9.69 -21.30 13.78
CA ILE A 326 -10.50 -20.57 12.79
C ILE A 326 -11.98 -20.91 12.96
N LEU A 327 -12.32 -22.20 13.06
CA LEU A 327 -13.71 -22.64 13.16
C LEU A 327 -14.34 -22.27 14.51
N ALA A 328 -13.57 -22.25 15.60
CA ALA A 328 -14.04 -21.79 16.91
C ALA A 328 -14.49 -20.32 16.91
N HIS A 329 -13.93 -19.50 16.03
CA HIS A 329 -14.33 -18.09 15.81
C HIS A 329 -15.44 -17.94 14.77
N CYS A 330 -15.89 -19.03 14.16
CA CYS A 330 -17.05 -19.07 13.28
C CYS A 330 -18.35 -19.34 14.07
N VAL A 331 -19.48 -19.24 13.38
CA VAL A 331 -20.82 -19.55 13.93
C VAL A 331 -20.89 -20.90 14.65
N ASN A 332 -21.31 -20.92 15.91
CA ASN A 332 -21.43 -22.16 16.68
C ASN A 332 -22.62 -23.00 16.19
N PRO A 333 -22.43 -24.18 15.59
CA PRO A 333 -23.50 -24.97 15.00
C PRO A 333 -24.58 -25.44 16.00
N ALA A 334 -24.27 -25.49 17.30
CA ALA A 334 -25.20 -25.94 18.36
C ALA A 334 -26.30 -24.93 18.74
N GLY A 335 -26.19 -23.67 18.32
CA GLY A 335 -27.24 -22.66 18.52
C GLY A 335 -28.34 -22.72 17.46
N ASP A 336 -29.49 -22.08 17.71
CA ASP A 336 -30.57 -21.90 16.73
C ASP A 336 -30.82 -20.43 16.36
N GLU A 337 -30.11 -19.51 17.01
CA GLU A 337 -30.23 -18.07 16.75
C GLU A 337 -29.52 -17.65 15.47
N ALA A 338 -30.03 -16.58 14.84
CA ALA A 338 -29.38 -15.96 13.71
C ALA A 338 -28.01 -15.40 14.14
N GLN A 339 -26.95 -15.83 13.45
CA GLN A 339 -25.58 -15.50 13.80
C GLN A 339 -24.75 -15.35 12.53
N GLN A 340 -23.94 -14.31 12.46
CA GLN A 340 -22.98 -14.13 11.39
C GLN A 340 -21.60 -13.80 11.95
N SER A 341 -20.56 -14.33 11.32
CA SER A 341 -19.17 -14.06 11.65
C SER A 341 -18.36 -13.84 10.39
N THR A 342 -17.43 -12.88 10.40
CA THR A 342 -16.42 -12.69 9.36
C THR A 342 -15.04 -12.95 9.97
N VAL A 343 -14.34 -13.96 9.48
CA VAL A 343 -13.00 -14.35 9.97
C VAL A 343 -11.99 -14.17 8.86
N LEU A 344 -10.89 -13.47 9.13
CA LEU A 344 -9.77 -13.33 8.21
C LEU A 344 -8.70 -14.39 8.47
N VAL A 345 -8.17 -14.95 7.40
CA VAL A 345 -7.07 -15.90 7.41
C VAL A 345 -5.99 -15.36 6.50
N TYR A 346 -4.96 -14.80 7.13
CA TYR A 346 -3.81 -14.20 6.48
C TYR A 346 -2.66 -15.21 6.39
N GLY A 347 -2.21 -15.54 5.17
CA GLY A 347 -1.04 -16.40 5.01
C GLY A 347 -0.22 -16.05 3.79
N CYS A 348 1.06 -16.46 3.75
CA CYS A 348 1.99 -16.06 2.69
C CYS A 348 1.52 -16.43 1.27
N VAL A 349 2.04 -15.74 0.25
CA VAL A 349 1.73 -16.03 -1.16
C VAL A 349 2.13 -17.47 -1.48
N GLN A 350 1.19 -18.29 -1.97
CA GLN A 350 1.41 -19.73 -2.19
C GLN A 350 1.80 -20.55 -0.94
N SER A 351 1.38 -20.12 0.27
CA SER A 351 1.67 -20.85 1.52
C SER A 351 0.92 -22.17 1.71
N GLY A 352 -0.10 -22.46 0.88
CA GLY A 352 -0.98 -23.61 1.05
C GLY A 352 -2.36 -23.27 1.64
N LYS A 353 -2.83 -22.03 1.52
CA LYS A 353 -4.19 -21.58 1.93
C LYS A 353 -5.31 -22.53 1.50
N THR A 354 -5.25 -23.08 0.28
CA THR A 354 -6.22 -24.08 -0.18
C THR A 354 -6.30 -25.30 0.73
N LEU A 355 -5.16 -25.83 1.16
CA LEU A 355 -5.14 -26.98 2.05
C LEU A 355 -5.80 -26.65 3.40
N SER A 356 -5.54 -25.45 3.91
CA SER A 356 -6.17 -24.94 5.15
C SER A 356 -7.69 -24.88 5.03
N TYR A 357 -8.24 -24.24 3.98
CA TYR A 357 -9.70 -24.13 3.86
C TYR A 357 -10.38 -25.45 3.51
N THR A 358 -9.69 -26.37 2.84
CA THR A 358 -10.25 -27.70 2.57
C THR A 358 -10.30 -28.52 3.86
N TYR A 359 -9.26 -28.47 4.71
CA TYR A 359 -9.32 -29.11 6.03
C TYR A 359 -10.38 -28.45 6.93
N LEU A 360 -10.47 -27.13 6.93
CA LEU A 360 -11.52 -26.38 7.62
C LEU A 360 -12.92 -26.84 7.20
N THR A 361 -13.13 -27.13 5.90
CA THR A 361 -14.40 -27.67 5.40
C THR A 361 -14.69 -29.05 5.98
N ALA A 362 -13.69 -29.94 6.01
CA ALA A 362 -13.83 -31.28 6.58
C ALA A 362 -14.20 -31.22 8.07
N LEU A 363 -13.50 -30.36 8.82
CA LEU A 363 -13.78 -30.09 10.23
C LEU A 363 -15.17 -29.46 10.44
N ALA A 364 -15.56 -28.49 9.60
CA ALA A 364 -16.88 -27.88 9.67
C ALA A 364 -17.99 -28.90 9.43
N SER A 365 -17.80 -29.83 8.47
CA SER A 365 -18.73 -30.93 8.21
C SER A 365 -18.91 -31.83 9.44
N ASP A 366 -17.82 -32.19 10.12
CA ASP A 366 -17.85 -32.96 11.37
C ASP A 366 -18.61 -32.26 12.51
N ASN A 367 -18.68 -30.92 12.45
CA ASN A 367 -19.35 -30.10 13.46
C ASN A 367 -20.75 -29.63 13.02
N GLY A 368 -21.32 -30.15 11.92
CA GLY A 368 -22.71 -29.89 11.54
C GLY A 368 -22.92 -28.77 10.51
N TYR A 369 -21.86 -28.29 9.86
CA TYR A 369 -22.01 -27.47 8.65
C TYR A 369 -22.41 -28.35 7.47
N ARG A 370 -23.52 -28.00 6.83
CA ARG A 370 -24.14 -28.81 5.76
C ARG A 370 -23.96 -28.23 4.37
N MET A 371 -23.42 -27.03 4.28
CA MET A 371 -23.12 -26.38 3.02
C MET A 371 -21.84 -25.54 3.15
N ALA A 372 -20.95 -25.67 2.17
CA ALA A 372 -19.78 -24.83 2.00
C ALA A 372 -19.79 -24.19 0.60
N ILE A 373 -19.73 -22.87 0.55
CA ILE A 373 -19.69 -22.07 -0.68
C ILE A 373 -18.28 -21.52 -0.85
N TYR A 374 -17.64 -21.78 -1.98
CA TYR A 374 -16.32 -21.22 -2.28
C TYR A 374 -16.48 -20.10 -3.30
N LEU A 375 -16.28 -18.86 -2.86
CA LEU A 375 -16.12 -17.73 -3.74
C LEU A 375 -14.70 -17.78 -4.28
N THR A 376 -14.56 -18.29 -5.49
CA THR A 376 -13.24 -18.51 -6.12
C THR A 376 -12.73 -17.21 -6.74
N GLY A 377 -12.27 -17.23 -7.99
CA GLY A 377 -11.90 -16.02 -8.71
C GLY A 377 -13.00 -15.48 -9.62
N VAL A 378 -12.64 -14.46 -10.40
CA VAL A 378 -13.49 -13.89 -11.45
C VAL A 378 -13.43 -14.66 -12.77
N ASN A 379 -12.53 -15.65 -12.88
CA ASN A 379 -12.27 -16.43 -14.09
C ASN A 379 -12.59 -17.92 -13.88
N THR A 380 -13.02 -18.60 -14.94
CA THR A 380 -13.43 -20.02 -14.93
C THR A 380 -12.29 -20.99 -14.56
N ASN A 381 -11.04 -20.69 -14.92
CA ASN A 381 -9.89 -21.55 -14.59
C ASN A 381 -9.69 -21.73 -13.09
N LEU A 382 -9.92 -20.67 -12.30
CA LEU A 382 -9.79 -20.71 -10.84
C LEU A 382 -10.89 -21.56 -10.20
N GLN A 383 -12.11 -21.42 -10.71
CA GLN A 383 -13.23 -22.26 -10.29
C GLN A 383 -12.91 -23.73 -10.56
N LYS A 384 -12.43 -24.05 -11.76
CA LYS A 384 -12.05 -25.42 -12.15
C LYS A 384 -10.92 -25.98 -11.29
N GLN A 385 -9.86 -25.21 -11.05
CA GLN A 385 -8.76 -25.65 -10.18
C GLN A 385 -9.25 -25.91 -8.74
N THR A 386 -10.13 -25.06 -8.22
CA THR A 386 -10.72 -25.26 -6.89
C THR A 386 -11.58 -26.52 -6.87
N TYR A 387 -12.40 -26.74 -7.90
CA TYR A 387 -13.20 -27.96 -8.05
C TYR A 387 -12.34 -29.23 -8.03
N GLU A 388 -11.32 -29.30 -8.88
CA GLU A 388 -10.42 -30.47 -8.98
C GLU A 388 -9.72 -30.75 -7.64
N ARG A 389 -9.28 -29.69 -6.94
CA ARG A 389 -8.68 -29.82 -5.60
C ARG A 389 -9.67 -30.34 -4.55
N LEU A 390 -10.91 -29.86 -4.55
CA LEU A 390 -11.93 -30.34 -3.61
C LEU A 390 -12.31 -31.79 -3.87
N ASP A 391 -12.41 -32.20 -5.15
CA ASP A 391 -12.69 -33.58 -5.54
C ASP A 391 -11.59 -34.55 -5.05
N ASP A 392 -10.33 -34.17 -5.28
CA ASP A 392 -9.15 -34.95 -4.90
C ASP A 392 -8.94 -35.01 -3.38
N ASP A 393 -8.97 -33.86 -2.70
CA ASP A 393 -8.53 -33.75 -1.30
C ASP A 393 -9.60 -34.26 -0.29
N LEU A 394 -10.90 -34.05 -0.54
CA LEU A 394 -11.98 -34.48 0.36
C LEU A 394 -12.46 -35.92 0.09
N ASN A 395 -11.73 -36.66 -0.73
CA ASN A 395 -12.00 -38.07 -1.09
C ASN A 395 -13.50 -38.28 -1.35
N MET A 396 -14.03 -37.71 -2.43
CA MET A 396 -15.46 -37.76 -2.81
C MET A 396 -16.05 -39.19 -2.96
N ARG A 397 -15.23 -40.23 -2.78
CA ARG A 397 -15.67 -41.62 -2.60
C ARG A 397 -16.33 -41.87 -1.24
N SER A 398 -16.14 -40.98 -0.26
CA SER A 398 -16.91 -40.96 0.96
C SER A 398 -18.33 -40.48 0.69
N ASN A 399 -19.32 -41.02 1.41
CA ASN A 399 -20.70 -40.56 1.29
C ASN A 399 -20.93 -39.19 1.95
N ALA A 400 -19.94 -38.58 2.61
CA ALA A 400 -20.11 -37.39 3.43
C ALA A 400 -20.25 -36.08 2.64
N PHE A 401 -19.61 -35.96 1.47
CA PHE A 401 -19.59 -34.72 0.69
C PHE A 401 -20.28 -34.87 -0.64
N TYR A 402 -20.94 -33.82 -1.12
CA TYR A 402 -21.49 -33.75 -2.46
C TYR A 402 -20.97 -32.51 -3.18
N LEU A 403 -20.17 -32.73 -4.22
CA LEU A 403 -19.64 -31.72 -5.12
C LEU A 403 -20.39 -31.81 -6.46
N PRO A 404 -21.19 -30.80 -6.86
CA PRO A 404 -21.87 -30.80 -8.15
C PRO A 404 -20.90 -30.48 -9.28
N ASP A 405 -21.10 -31.11 -10.45
CA ASP A 405 -20.30 -30.84 -11.64
C ASP A 405 -20.27 -29.34 -11.97
N VAL A 406 -19.13 -28.85 -12.46
CA VAL A 406 -19.03 -27.48 -13.01
C VAL A 406 -19.31 -27.57 -14.51
N PRO A 407 -20.21 -26.74 -15.09
CA PRO A 407 -20.49 -26.79 -16.52
C PRO A 407 -19.23 -26.45 -17.32
N SER A 408 -18.77 -27.36 -18.19
CA SER A 408 -17.55 -27.16 -18.95
C SER A 408 -17.73 -26.33 -20.23
N GLU A 409 -18.96 -26.09 -20.69
CA GLU A 409 -19.21 -25.56 -22.04
C GLU A 409 -20.09 -24.31 -22.14
N ASP A 410 -20.92 -23.99 -21.13
CA ASP A 410 -21.75 -22.77 -21.14
C ASP A 410 -21.33 -21.82 -20.00
N PRO A 411 -20.62 -20.72 -20.30
CA PRO A 411 -20.18 -19.76 -19.29
C PRO A 411 -21.33 -19.00 -18.62
N ARG A 412 -22.59 -19.20 -19.03
CA ARG A 412 -23.79 -18.63 -18.38
C ARG A 412 -24.33 -19.51 -17.26
N ILE A 413 -23.92 -20.77 -17.20
CA ILE A 413 -24.32 -21.70 -16.13
C ILE A 413 -23.13 -21.80 -15.18
N HIS A 414 -23.32 -21.46 -13.91
CA HIS A 414 -22.24 -21.49 -12.92
C HIS A 414 -22.38 -22.63 -11.92
N LEU A 415 -23.57 -23.22 -11.85
CA LEU A 415 -23.92 -24.35 -10.99
C LEU A 415 -24.81 -25.33 -11.78
N THR A 416 -24.42 -26.62 -11.82
CA THR A 416 -25.26 -27.69 -12.43
C THR A 416 -26.30 -28.26 -11.47
N ILE A 417 -26.21 -27.94 -10.17
CA ILE A 417 -27.03 -28.56 -9.14
C ILE A 417 -28.49 -28.08 -9.24
N ASP A 418 -29.42 -29.01 -9.42
CA ASP A 418 -30.83 -28.70 -9.25
C ASP A 418 -31.25 -28.72 -7.77
N ARG A 419 -32.28 -27.94 -7.44
CA ARG A 419 -32.83 -27.80 -6.08
C ARG A 419 -33.23 -29.11 -5.41
N LYS A 420 -33.81 -30.07 -6.16
CA LYS A 420 -34.28 -31.35 -5.60
C LYS A 420 -33.09 -32.22 -5.22
N ARG A 421 -32.06 -32.24 -6.06
CA ARG A 421 -30.82 -32.97 -5.79
C ARG A 421 -30.10 -32.37 -4.59
N ALA A 422 -30.00 -31.04 -4.51
CA ALA A 422 -29.43 -30.34 -3.35
C ALA A 422 -30.13 -30.71 -2.05
N ALA A 423 -31.46 -30.56 -2.00
CA ALA A 423 -32.27 -30.90 -0.84
C ALA A 423 -32.07 -32.36 -0.41
N ARG A 424 -32.10 -33.31 -1.35
CA ARG A 424 -31.88 -34.74 -1.08
C ARG A 424 -30.49 -35.03 -0.49
N MET A 425 -29.44 -34.33 -0.94
CA MET A 425 -28.09 -34.53 -0.39
C MET A 425 -28.00 -34.01 1.05
N LEU A 426 -28.60 -32.84 1.33
CA LEU A 426 -28.67 -32.24 2.66
C LEU A 426 -29.45 -33.13 3.65
N GLU A 427 -30.65 -33.57 3.26
CA GLU A 427 -31.49 -34.52 4.01
C GLU A 427 -30.76 -35.84 4.26
N GLY A 428 -29.98 -36.29 3.27
CA GLY A 428 -29.28 -37.56 3.28
C GLY A 428 -28.00 -37.61 4.11
N GLY A 429 -27.67 -36.58 4.89
CA GLY A 429 -26.45 -36.64 5.70
C GLY A 429 -25.25 -35.88 5.14
N ARG A 430 -25.34 -35.31 3.92
CA ARG A 430 -24.14 -34.85 3.19
C ARG A 430 -23.92 -33.35 3.31
N THR A 431 -22.66 -32.94 3.28
CA THR A 431 -22.26 -31.54 3.12
C THR A 431 -22.16 -31.21 1.63
N VAL A 432 -22.91 -30.20 1.18
CA VAL A 432 -22.92 -29.74 -0.22
C VAL A 432 -21.81 -28.70 -0.42
N LEU A 433 -20.95 -28.93 -1.42
CA LEU A 433 -19.81 -28.08 -1.75
C LEU A 433 -20.10 -27.29 -3.03
N LEU A 434 -20.04 -25.96 -2.99
CA LEU A 434 -20.43 -25.09 -4.11
C LEU A 434 -19.26 -24.17 -4.51
N PRO A 435 -18.32 -24.64 -5.36
CA PRO A 435 -17.31 -23.74 -5.94
C PRO A 435 -17.95 -22.88 -7.02
N VAL A 436 -18.03 -21.57 -6.79
CA VAL A 436 -18.67 -20.61 -7.69
C VAL A 436 -17.72 -19.48 -8.07
N MET A 437 -17.93 -18.92 -9.26
CA MET A 437 -17.21 -17.71 -9.66
C MET A 437 -17.66 -16.52 -8.83
N LYS A 438 -16.70 -15.67 -8.46
CA LYS A 438 -16.89 -14.43 -7.70
C LYS A 438 -17.41 -13.32 -8.62
N ASN A 439 -18.62 -13.51 -9.14
CA ASN A 439 -19.30 -12.57 -10.01
C ASN A 439 -20.83 -12.61 -9.76
N ARG A 440 -21.55 -11.66 -10.37
CA ARG A 440 -23.01 -11.54 -10.23
C ARG A 440 -23.74 -12.85 -10.49
N ALA A 441 -23.44 -13.51 -11.60
CA ALA A 441 -24.20 -14.66 -12.07
C ALA A 441 -23.95 -15.91 -11.20
N GLY A 442 -22.69 -16.20 -10.86
CA GLY A 442 -22.34 -17.31 -9.96
C GLY A 442 -22.95 -17.16 -8.56
N ILE A 443 -22.91 -15.96 -7.99
CA ILE A 443 -23.51 -15.70 -6.68
C ILE A 443 -25.05 -15.73 -6.74
N GLN A 444 -25.65 -15.24 -7.84
CA GLN A 444 -27.10 -15.31 -8.04
C GLN A 444 -27.62 -16.75 -8.11
N ASP A 445 -26.87 -17.67 -8.71
CA ASP A 445 -27.26 -19.09 -8.76
C ASP A 445 -27.33 -19.69 -7.35
N VAL A 446 -26.36 -19.37 -6.47
CA VAL A 446 -26.37 -19.79 -5.06
C VAL A 446 -27.53 -19.16 -4.30
N ILE A 447 -27.78 -17.85 -4.47
CA ILE A 447 -28.92 -17.15 -3.86
C ILE A 447 -30.23 -17.84 -4.26
N THR A 448 -30.38 -18.19 -5.54
CA THR A 448 -31.58 -18.86 -6.06
C THR A 448 -31.75 -20.24 -5.43
N LEU A 449 -30.65 -20.98 -5.24
CA LEU A 449 -30.66 -22.27 -4.58
C LEU A 449 -31.04 -22.16 -3.09
N LEU A 450 -30.47 -21.20 -2.36
CA LEU A 450 -30.74 -21.00 -0.93
C LEU A 450 -32.16 -20.50 -0.64
N LYS A 451 -32.73 -19.68 -1.54
CA LYS A 451 -34.12 -19.19 -1.41
C LYS A 451 -35.18 -20.22 -1.77
N ASP A 452 -34.79 -21.37 -2.35
CA ASP A 452 -35.74 -22.44 -2.64
C ASP A 452 -36.26 -23.07 -1.35
N GLU A 453 -37.59 -23.19 -1.23
CA GLU A 453 -38.23 -23.70 -0.01
C GLU A 453 -37.78 -25.12 0.35
N THR A 454 -37.50 -25.98 -0.63
CA THR A 454 -37.07 -27.36 -0.37
C THR A 454 -35.64 -27.41 0.16
N VAL A 455 -34.76 -26.58 -0.40
CA VAL A 455 -33.37 -26.47 0.05
C VAL A 455 -33.29 -25.80 1.40
N ALA A 456 -34.00 -24.69 1.61
CA ALA A 456 -34.05 -23.99 2.89
C ALA A 456 -34.56 -24.90 4.01
N LYS A 457 -35.61 -25.69 3.75
CA LYS A 457 -36.13 -26.68 4.70
C LYS A 457 -35.12 -27.80 4.99
N ALA A 458 -34.43 -28.30 3.97
CA ALA A 458 -33.42 -29.34 4.12
C ALA A 458 -32.16 -28.86 4.85
N LEU A 459 -31.79 -27.58 4.67
CA LEU A 459 -30.67 -26.94 5.36
C LEU A 459 -31.00 -26.68 6.84
N GLY A 460 -32.25 -26.32 7.15
CA GLY A 460 -32.73 -26.13 8.52
C GLY A 460 -31.98 -24.99 9.23
N SER A 461 -31.61 -25.20 10.51
CA SER A 461 -30.78 -24.26 11.28
C SER A 461 -29.27 -24.48 11.09
N SER A 462 -28.86 -25.32 10.14
CA SER A 462 -27.44 -25.60 9.92
C SER A 462 -26.71 -24.35 9.41
N PRO A 463 -25.54 -24.00 9.97
CA PRO A 463 -24.77 -22.87 9.46
C PRO A 463 -24.18 -23.18 8.08
N VAL A 464 -24.05 -22.13 7.27
CA VAL A 464 -23.39 -22.19 5.96
C VAL A 464 -22.00 -21.58 6.08
N LEU A 465 -20.99 -22.29 5.57
CA LEU A 465 -19.62 -21.81 5.49
C LEU A 465 -19.40 -21.14 4.14
N ILE A 466 -18.96 -19.89 4.12
CA ILE A 466 -18.50 -19.20 2.91
C ILE A 466 -16.97 -19.07 3.02
N ILE A 467 -16.26 -19.57 2.02
CA ILE A 467 -14.82 -19.42 1.89
C ILE A 467 -14.57 -18.44 0.75
N ASP A 468 -13.97 -17.31 1.06
CA ASP A 468 -13.64 -16.27 0.10
C ASP A 468 -12.14 -16.29 -0.21
N ASP A 469 -11.76 -16.90 -1.32
CA ASP A 469 -10.35 -17.03 -1.75
C ASP A 469 -9.90 -15.77 -2.51
N GLU A 470 -8.71 -15.27 -2.18
CA GLU A 470 -8.25 -13.93 -2.58
C GLU A 470 -9.32 -12.86 -2.22
N SER A 471 -9.75 -12.81 -0.96
CA SER A 471 -10.83 -11.91 -0.48
C SER A 471 -10.57 -10.42 -0.74
N ASP A 472 -9.30 -10.02 -0.82
CA ASP A 472 -8.90 -8.67 -1.23
C ASP A 472 -9.25 -8.34 -2.70
N ASN A 473 -9.63 -9.35 -3.50
CA ASN A 473 -9.95 -9.26 -4.90
C ASN A 473 -11.45 -9.46 -5.18
N ALA A 474 -12.06 -8.43 -5.79
CA ALA A 474 -13.46 -8.35 -6.25
C ALA A 474 -14.56 -8.40 -5.17
N SER A 475 -14.32 -8.97 -3.98
CA SER A 475 -15.32 -9.04 -2.91
C SER A 475 -15.60 -7.67 -2.28
N LEU A 476 -14.54 -6.93 -1.95
CA LEU A 476 -14.63 -5.63 -1.29
C LEU A 476 -15.28 -4.54 -2.16
N ASN A 477 -15.98 -3.59 -1.54
CA ASN A 477 -16.68 -2.53 -2.28
C ASN A 477 -15.70 -1.55 -2.96
N ASN A 478 -15.56 -1.65 -4.27
CA ASN A 478 -14.68 -0.78 -5.06
C ASN A 478 -15.26 0.61 -5.38
N ARG A 479 -16.38 0.99 -4.77
CA ARG A 479 -17.00 2.33 -4.90
C ARG A 479 -16.68 3.26 -3.74
N ALA A 480 -16.02 2.79 -2.68
CA ALA A 480 -15.78 3.53 -1.44
C ALA A 480 -15.18 4.93 -1.67
N TYR A 481 -14.13 5.03 -2.49
CA TYR A 481 -13.52 6.34 -2.80
C TYR A 481 -14.42 7.27 -3.61
N SER A 482 -15.20 6.72 -4.53
CA SER A 482 -16.15 7.53 -5.32
C SER A 482 -17.25 8.07 -4.42
N ASN A 483 -17.79 7.20 -3.55
CA ASN A 483 -18.81 7.52 -2.55
C ASN A 483 -18.34 8.63 -1.61
N SER A 484 -17.06 8.63 -1.21
CA SER A 484 -16.50 9.70 -0.37
C SER A 484 -16.42 11.06 -1.06
N LYS A 485 -16.34 11.09 -2.39
CA LYS A 485 -16.31 12.33 -3.18
C LYS A 485 -17.70 12.83 -3.59
N THR A 486 -18.66 11.93 -3.75
CA THR A 486 -20.00 12.27 -4.24
C THR A 486 -21.06 12.36 -3.13
N GLY A 487 -20.81 11.75 -1.97
CA GLY A 487 -21.81 11.58 -0.91
C GLY A 487 -22.85 10.49 -1.22
N LEU A 488 -22.68 9.74 -2.31
CA LEU A 488 -23.54 8.61 -2.67
C LEU A 488 -23.11 7.33 -1.93
N GLU A 489 -24.00 6.35 -1.84
CA GLU A 489 -23.72 5.02 -1.25
C GLU A 489 -23.82 3.92 -2.31
N GLU A 490 -23.13 4.09 -3.43
CA GLU A 490 -23.12 3.08 -4.49
C GLU A 490 -22.34 1.83 -4.05
N LYS A 491 -22.83 0.65 -4.44
CA LYS A 491 -22.18 -0.63 -4.18
C LYS A 491 -21.64 -1.22 -5.47
N SER A 492 -20.47 -1.84 -5.40
CA SER A 492 -19.98 -2.64 -6.53
C SER A 492 -20.87 -3.88 -6.72
N THR A 493 -21.07 -4.33 -7.96
CA THR A 493 -22.01 -5.41 -8.27
C THR A 493 -21.69 -6.71 -7.51
N THR A 494 -20.42 -7.11 -7.43
CA THR A 494 -20.04 -8.33 -6.71
C THR A 494 -20.31 -8.20 -5.22
N TYR A 495 -19.92 -7.07 -4.61
CA TYR A 495 -20.18 -6.78 -3.19
C TYR A 495 -21.68 -6.83 -2.84
N GLU A 496 -22.53 -6.17 -3.65
CA GLU A 496 -23.99 -6.17 -3.46
C GLU A 496 -24.58 -7.59 -3.48
N PHE A 497 -24.04 -8.48 -4.31
CA PHE A 497 -24.49 -9.87 -4.37
C PHE A 497 -23.96 -10.72 -3.22
N ILE A 498 -22.76 -10.44 -2.70
CA ILE A 498 -22.27 -11.07 -1.46
C ILE A 498 -23.16 -10.67 -0.28
N GLU A 499 -23.62 -9.42 -0.23
CA GLU A 499 -24.53 -8.93 0.80
C GLU A 499 -25.86 -9.67 0.75
N LYS A 500 -26.48 -9.73 -0.44
CA LYS A 500 -27.70 -10.52 -0.67
C LYS A 500 -27.52 -12.01 -0.36
N LEU A 501 -26.35 -12.58 -0.65
CA LEU A 501 -26.05 -13.97 -0.32
C LEU A 501 -26.11 -14.20 1.19
N ARG A 502 -25.50 -13.31 1.98
CA ARG A 502 -25.51 -13.37 3.45
C ARG A 502 -26.90 -13.15 4.05
N GLU A 503 -27.79 -12.45 3.37
CA GLU A 503 -29.19 -12.28 3.79
C GLU A 503 -30.03 -13.55 3.59
N CYS A 504 -29.59 -14.51 2.76
CA CYS A 504 -30.41 -15.67 2.38
C CYS A 504 -30.50 -16.77 3.45
N ALA A 505 -29.62 -16.76 4.45
CA ALA A 505 -29.65 -17.72 5.55
C ALA A 505 -29.39 -16.99 6.88
N PRO A 506 -30.08 -17.39 7.96
CA PRO A 506 -29.92 -16.74 9.26
C PRO A 506 -28.52 -16.95 9.87
N ARG A 507 -27.75 -17.93 9.37
CA ARG A 507 -26.53 -18.43 10.01
C ARG A 507 -25.39 -18.62 9.01
N PHE A 508 -24.43 -17.69 8.99
CA PHE A 508 -23.30 -17.70 8.06
C PHE A 508 -21.96 -17.48 8.75
N ALA A 509 -20.98 -18.32 8.41
CA ALA A 509 -19.58 -18.05 8.71
C ALA A 509 -18.86 -17.66 7.41
N TYR A 510 -18.38 -16.42 7.31
CA TYR A 510 -17.63 -15.91 6.18
C TYR A 510 -16.13 -15.94 6.51
N VAL A 511 -15.36 -16.75 5.81
CA VAL A 511 -13.93 -16.93 6.06
C VAL A 511 -13.13 -16.41 4.88
N GLU A 512 -12.43 -15.31 5.09
CA GLU A 512 -11.62 -14.60 4.11
C GLU A 512 -10.20 -15.17 4.07
N TYR A 513 -9.78 -15.67 2.91
CA TYR A 513 -8.42 -16.13 2.71
C TYR A 513 -7.65 -15.16 1.80
N THR A 514 -6.54 -14.61 2.29
CA THR A 514 -5.69 -13.73 1.47
C THR A 514 -4.22 -13.78 1.87
N ALA A 515 -3.34 -13.38 0.94
CA ALA A 515 -1.94 -13.08 1.22
C ALA A 515 -1.67 -11.60 1.46
N THR A 516 -2.69 -10.76 1.30
CA THR A 516 -2.57 -9.30 1.25
C THR A 516 -3.73 -8.69 2.01
N PRO A 517 -3.67 -8.67 3.36
CA PRO A 517 -4.82 -8.37 4.21
C PRO A 517 -5.11 -6.87 4.35
N HIS A 518 -4.28 -5.98 3.76
CA HIS A 518 -4.41 -4.54 3.91
C HIS A 518 -5.79 -4.02 3.51
N ALA A 519 -6.33 -4.53 2.40
CA ALA A 519 -7.65 -4.12 1.93
C ALA A 519 -8.73 -4.48 2.96
N ASN A 520 -8.72 -5.71 3.48
CA ASN A 520 -9.68 -6.25 4.44
C ASN A 520 -9.71 -5.47 5.76
N PHE A 521 -8.55 -4.96 6.21
CA PHE A 521 -8.47 -4.15 7.43
C PHE A 521 -8.84 -2.68 7.23
N LEU A 522 -8.77 -2.16 6.00
CA LEU A 522 -8.92 -0.72 5.70
C LEU A 522 -10.25 -0.36 5.03
N ILE A 523 -11.19 -1.30 4.96
CA ILE A 523 -12.58 -0.99 4.60
C ILE A 523 -13.32 -0.32 5.76
N GLU A 524 -14.53 0.17 5.50
CA GLU A 524 -15.33 0.91 6.48
C GLU A 524 -15.57 0.08 7.75
N GLN A 525 -15.59 0.76 8.91
CA GLN A 525 -15.65 0.09 10.22
C GLN A 525 -16.91 -0.78 10.40
N ARG A 526 -18.00 -0.43 9.71
CA ARG A 526 -19.29 -1.13 9.74
C ARG A 526 -19.52 -2.05 8.54
N ASP A 527 -18.53 -2.17 7.65
CA ASP A 527 -18.63 -3.06 6.49
C ASP A 527 -18.85 -4.51 6.95
N MET A 528 -19.70 -5.24 6.24
CA MET A 528 -20.00 -6.64 6.58
C MET A 528 -18.78 -7.55 6.41
N LEU A 529 -17.88 -7.22 5.48
CA LEU A 529 -16.66 -7.96 5.19
C LEU A 529 -15.51 -7.53 6.09
N ARG A 530 -15.73 -6.61 7.03
CA ARG A 530 -14.73 -6.31 8.03
C ARG A 530 -14.53 -7.56 8.90
N PRO A 531 -13.28 -8.02 9.10
CA PRO A 531 -13.01 -9.16 9.97
C PRO A 531 -13.40 -8.86 11.41
N ASP A 532 -14.07 -9.81 12.06
CA ASP A 532 -14.31 -9.85 13.50
C ASP A 532 -13.10 -10.47 14.24
N TRP A 533 -12.31 -11.29 13.54
CA TRP A 533 -11.09 -11.93 14.04
C TRP A 533 -10.13 -12.27 12.89
N CYS A 534 -8.83 -12.41 13.18
CA CYS A 534 -7.79 -12.75 12.20
C CYS A 534 -6.86 -13.87 12.67
N ALA A 535 -6.64 -14.87 11.82
CA ALA A 535 -5.60 -15.90 11.97
C ALA A 535 -4.42 -15.63 11.05
N VAL A 536 -3.21 -15.90 11.53
CA VAL A 536 -2.01 -16.03 10.68
C VAL A 536 -1.75 -17.51 10.38
N LEU A 537 -1.63 -17.83 9.09
CA LEU A 537 -1.18 -19.14 8.59
C LEU A 537 0.30 -19.08 8.24
N GLU A 538 1.09 -19.79 9.06
CA GLU A 538 2.51 -19.97 8.80
C GLU A 538 2.72 -20.97 7.65
N PRO A 539 3.69 -20.69 6.77
CA PRO A 539 4.09 -21.68 5.79
C PRO A 539 4.81 -22.85 6.47
N GLY A 540 4.59 -24.06 5.96
CA GLY A 540 5.29 -25.26 6.45
C GLY A 540 6.75 -25.32 5.99
N GLU A 541 7.45 -26.37 6.43
CA GLU A 541 8.82 -26.62 5.99
C GLU A 541 8.92 -26.73 4.46
N GLY A 542 9.98 -26.16 3.88
CA GLY A 542 10.24 -26.20 2.44
C GLY A 542 9.70 -25.00 1.66
N TYR A 543 8.89 -24.15 2.30
CA TYR A 543 8.47 -22.88 1.72
C TYR A 543 9.65 -21.90 1.59
N THR A 544 9.67 -21.18 0.49
CA THR A 544 10.64 -20.13 0.16
C THR A 544 9.87 -18.89 -0.25
N GLY A 545 10.21 -17.75 0.37
CA GLY A 545 9.39 -16.56 0.30
C GLY A 545 10.21 -15.29 0.32
N ALA A 546 9.63 -14.23 0.88
CA ALA A 546 10.24 -12.91 0.92
C ALA A 546 11.61 -12.91 1.61
N GLU A 547 11.71 -13.58 2.77
CA GLU A 547 12.94 -13.74 3.54
C GLU A 547 14.03 -14.49 2.76
N THR A 548 13.66 -15.35 1.81
CA THR A 548 14.60 -16.09 0.96
C THR A 548 15.06 -15.25 -0.21
N PHE A 549 14.13 -14.74 -1.02
CA PHE A 549 14.46 -14.06 -2.28
C PHE A 549 14.95 -12.64 -2.07
N PHE A 550 14.52 -11.95 -1.01
CA PHE A 550 14.83 -10.53 -0.78
C PHE A 550 15.78 -10.30 0.40
N ALA A 551 16.44 -11.35 0.90
CA ALA A 551 17.57 -11.19 1.82
C ALA A 551 18.65 -10.23 1.24
N PRO A 552 19.41 -9.51 2.08
CA PRO A 552 20.43 -8.56 1.65
C PRO A 552 21.36 -9.09 0.56
N ASP A 553 21.84 -10.34 0.71
CA ASP A 553 22.78 -11.00 -0.20
C ASP A 553 22.16 -12.14 -1.01
N SER A 554 20.83 -12.10 -1.23
CA SER A 554 20.12 -13.14 -1.99
C SER A 554 20.74 -13.36 -3.37
N PRO A 555 21.21 -14.58 -3.70
CA PRO A 555 21.80 -14.87 -4.99
C PRO A 555 20.77 -15.08 -6.11
N TYR A 556 19.48 -15.09 -5.75
CA TYR A 556 18.39 -15.44 -6.67
C TYR A 556 17.85 -14.24 -7.46
N LEU A 557 18.25 -13.01 -7.11
CA LEU A 557 17.81 -11.78 -7.77
C LEU A 557 18.84 -11.29 -8.79
N LEU A 558 18.34 -10.93 -9.97
CA LEU A 558 19.13 -10.35 -11.05
C LEU A 558 18.47 -9.06 -11.53
N THR A 559 19.24 -7.99 -11.66
CA THR A 559 18.72 -6.67 -12.03
C THR A 559 18.52 -6.58 -13.54
N ILE A 560 17.33 -6.15 -13.97
CA ILE A 560 17.06 -5.79 -15.37
C ILE A 560 17.56 -4.35 -15.60
N PRO A 561 18.40 -4.09 -16.64
CA PRO A 561 18.82 -2.74 -17.00
C PRO A 561 17.64 -1.82 -17.31
N SER A 562 17.71 -0.55 -16.90
CA SER A 562 16.60 0.41 -17.03
C SER A 562 16.15 0.58 -18.49
N GLU A 563 17.10 0.57 -19.43
CA GLU A 563 16.86 0.67 -20.88
C GLU A 563 16.16 -0.55 -21.48
N GLU A 564 16.12 -1.68 -20.77
CA GLU A 564 15.48 -2.93 -21.21
C GLU A 564 14.08 -3.14 -20.59
N MET A 565 13.63 -2.22 -19.73
CA MET A 565 12.38 -2.35 -18.99
C MET A 565 11.13 -2.22 -19.88
N ASP A 566 11.14 -1.28 -20.82
CA ASP A 566 9.99 -0.95 -21.66
C ASP A 566 9.96 -1.85 -22.91
N SER A 567 8.98 -2.74 -22.97
CA SER A 567 8.83 -3.67 -24.09
C SER A 567 8.44 -2.99 -25.41
N SER A 568 7.94 -1.75 -25.39
CA SER A 568 7.66 -1.00 -26.61
C SER A 568 8.95 -0.56 -27.33
N GLU A 569 10.03 -0.35 -26.59
CA GLU A 569 11.34 0.11 -27.10
C GLU A 569 12.22 -1.01 -27.67
N TRP A 570 11.79 -2.27 -27.60
CA TRP A 570 12.57 -3.44 -28.01
C TRP A 570 12.84 -3.53 -29.52
N ARG A 571 12.22 -2.67 -30.35
CA ARG A 571 12.45 -2.55 -31.82
C ARG A 571 12.49 -3.90 -32.57
N GLY A 572 11.73 -4.89 -32.11
CA GLY A 572 11.60 -6.20 -32.74
C GLY A 572 12.73 -7.19 -32.39
N LYS A 573 13.49 -6.94 -31.33
CA LYS A 573 14.51 -7.87 -30.82
C LYS A 573 14.36 -8.02 -29.30
N LEU A 574 14.59 -9.23 -28.78
CA LEU A 574 14.61 -9.43 -27.33
C LEU A 574 15.77 -8.64 -26.70
N PRO A 575 15.56 -8.02 -25.52
CA PRO A 575 16.63 -7.37 -24.78
C PRO A 575 17.66 -8.39 -24.27
N GLY A 576 18.87 -7.92 -24.00
CA GLY A 576 19.99 -8.79 -23.62
C GLY A 576 19.72 -9.56 -22.33
N SER A 577 19.12 -8.92 -21.33
CA SER A 577 18.77 -9.59 -20.07
C SER A 577 17.73 -10.71 -20.25
N LEU A 578 16.73 -10.54 -21.12
CA LEU A 578 15.75 -11.59 -21.39
C LEU A 578 16.36 -12.75 -22.18
N GLN A 579 17.25 -12.48 -23.13
CA GLN A 579 18.00 -13.53 -23.82
C GLN A 579 18.83 -14.37 -22.83
N LYS A 580 19.53 -13.69 -21.89
CA LYS A 580 20.28 -14.35 -20.81
C LYS A 580 19.37 -15.17 -19.89
N ALA A 581 18.21 -14.63 -19.52
CA ALA A 581 17.24 -15.35 -18.69
C ALA A 581 16.72 -16.63 -19.36
N ILE A 582 16.44 -16.59 -20.66
CA ILE A 582 16.03 -17.79 -21.43
C ILE A 582 17.17 -18.81 -21.50
N ALA A 583 18.40 -18.35 -21.79
CA ALA A 583 19.58 -19.22 -21.84
C ALA A 583 19.87 -19.91 -20.49
N TYR A 584 19.81 -19.14 -19.39
CA TYR A 584 19.91 -19.69 -18.03
C TYR A 584 18.82 -20.74 -17.78
N HIS A 585 17.56 -20.44 -18.15
CA HIS A 585 16.45 -21.36 -17.93
C HIS A 585 16.65 -22.70 -18.66
N LEU A 586 17.13 -22.67 -19.90
CA LEU A 586 17.40 -23.90 -20.67
C LEU A 586 18.54 -24.73 -20.07
N LEU A 587 19.64 -24.09 -19.64
CA LEU A 587 20.73 -24.79 -18.92
C LEU A 587 20.20 -25.46 -17.65
N ASN A 588 19.33 -24.75 -16.94
CA ASN A 588 18.73 -25.22 -15.71
C ASN A 588 17.78 -26.40 -15.93
N VAL A 589 17.07 -26.45 -17.07
CA VAL A 589 16.29 -27.63 -17.50
C VAL A 589 17.22 -28.83 -17.69
N ALA A 590 18.31 -28.67 -18.45
CA ALA A 590 19.28 -29.75 -18.66
C ALA A 590 19.83 -30.29 -17.32
N VAL A 591 20.14 -29.42 -16.36
CA VAL A 591 20.65 -29.86 -15.05
C VAL A 591 19.55 -30.46 -14.18
N THR A 592 18.47 -29.75 -13.91
CA THR A 592 17.48 -30.16 -12.89
C THR A 592 16.62 -31.33 -13.36
N VAL A 593 16.28 -31.37 -14.65
CA VAL A 593 15.39 -32.38 -15.24
C VAL A 593 16.18 -33.57 -15.75
N ASP A 594 17.25 -33.36 -16.50
CA ASP A 594 17.94 -34.47 -17.21
C ASP A 594 19.10 -35.07 -16.42
N VAL A 595 19.82 -34.27 -15.62
CA VAL A 595 20.97 -34.76 -14.85
C VAL A 595 20.55 -35.17 -13.44
N GLN A 596 19.82 -34.31 -12.75
CA GLN A 596 19.45 -34.53 -11.35
C GLN A 596 18.11 -35.27 -11.20
N GLU A 597 17.28 -35.31 -12.25
CA GLU A 597 15.95 -35.92 -12.27
C GLU A 597 15.04 -35.48 -11.09
N ARG A 598 15.22 -34.25 -10.58
CA ARG A 598 14.47 -33.76 -9.41
C ARG A 598 13.04 -33.38 -9.75
N LEU A 599 12.83 -32.84 -10.95
CA LEU A 599 11.54 -32.40 -11.45
C LEU A 599 11.32 -32.90 -12.88
N PRO A 600 10.07 -33.17 -13.27
CA PRO A 600 9.76 -33.68 -14.61
C PRO A 600 9.91 -32.63 -15.72
N PHE A 601 9.78 -31.35 -15.38
CA PHE A 601 9.92 -30.20 -16.27
C PHE A 601 10.13 -28.93 -15.43
N LEU A 602 10.64 -27.86 -16.05
CA LEU A 602 10.69 -26.52 -15.45
C LEU A 602 9.82 -25.52 -16.21
N THR A 603 9.41 -24.47 -15.52
CA THR A 603 8.63 -23.36 -16.08
C THR A 603 9.35 -22.03 -15.91
N MET A 604 9.32 -21.20 -16.97
CA MET A 604 9.69 -19.80 -16.98
C MET A 604 8.45 -18.93 -17.15
N MET A 605 8.37 -17.84 -16.38
CA MET A 605 7.33 -16.82 -16.49
C MET A 605 7.92 -15.51 -17.03
N ILE A 606 7.29 -14.94 -18.05
CA ILE A 606 7.64 -13.64 -18.63
C ILE A 606 6.45 -12.69 -18.51
N HIS A 607 6.61 -11.64 -17.71
CA HIS A 607 5.61 -10.61 -17.50
C HIS A 607 6.21 -9.20 -17.69
N CYS A 608 6.03 -8.64 -18.88
CA CYS A 608 6.59 -7.33 -19.25
C CYS A 608 5.53 -6.23 -19.40
N THR A 609 4.32 -6.57 -19.87
CA THR A 609 3.25 -5.58 -20.08
C THR A 609 1.87 -6.11 -19.68
N ARG A 610 0.93 -5.20 -19.48
CA ARG A 610 -0.50 -5.50 -19.35
C ARG A 610 -1.19 -5.57 -20.69
N GLU A 611 -0.64 -4.86 -21.68
CA GLU A 611 -1.25 -4.74 -23.00
C GLU A 611 -1.10 -6.06 -23.74
N TYR A 612 -2.22 -6.56 -24.21
CA TYR A 612 -2.24 -7.77 -25.02
C TYR A 612 -1.86 -7.44 -26.48
N ASN A 613 -2.54 -6.43 -27.05
CA ASN A 613 -2.34 -5.93 -28.41
C ASN A 613 -1.54 -4.61 -28.38
N GLY A 614 -0.71 -4.36 -29.39
CA GLY A 614 0.05 -3.12 -29.56
C GLY A 614 1.53 -3.35 -29.83
N GLU A 615 2.28 -2.28 -30.13
CA GLU A 615 3.72 -2.37 -30.41
C GLU A 615 4.50 -2.94 -29.21
N GLY A 616 4.07 -2.74 -27.96
CA GLY A 616 4.71 -3.34 -26.77
C GLY A 616 4.02 -4.60 -26.22
N GLY A 617 2.99 -5.12 -26.89
CA GLY A 617 2.05 -6.11 -26.36
C GLY A 617 2.60 -7.53 -26.12
N ASN A 618 1.94 -8.29 -25.25
CA ASN A 618 2.33 -9.68 -24.92
C ASN A 618 2.35 -10.61 -26.15
N GLU A 619 1.50 -10.38 -27.16
CA GLU A 619 1.53 -11.12 -28.42
C GLU A 619 2.89 -10.98 -29.12
N ARG A 620 3.38 -9.74 -29.25
CA ARG A 620 4.68 -9.46 -29.88
C ARG A 620 5.82 -10.09 -29.10
N ILE A 621 5.78 -9.98 -27.76
CA ILE A 621 6.79 -10.57 -26.88
C ILE A 621 6.82 -12.09 -27.07
N PHE A 622 5.65 -12.73 -27.10
CA PHE A 622 5.53 -14.16 -27.35
C PHE A 622 6.18 -14.55 -28.70
N SER A 623 5.86 -13.85 -29.79
CA SER A 623 6.49 -14.10 -31.10
C SER A 623 8.01 -13.94 -31.07
N LEU A 624 8.53 -12.92 -30.36
CA LEU A 624 9.98 -12.71 -30.22
C LEU A 624 10.66 -13.84 -29.43
N VAL A 625 9.98 -14.36 -28.40
CA VAL A 625 10.46 -15.51 -27.61
C VAL A 625 10.47 -16.78 -28.46
N GLU A 626 9.40 -17.07 -29.19
CA GLU A 626 9.36 -18.21 -30.12
C GLU A 626 10.44 -18.12 -31.19
N ASP A 627 10.63 -16.94 -31.79
CA ASP A 627 11.68 -16.72 -32.78
C ASP A 627 13.07 -16.92 -32.20
N PHE A 628 13.30 -16.49 -30.96
CA PHE A 628 14.58 -16.70 -30.29
C PHE A 628 14.84 -18.17 -30.00
N VAL A 629 13.86 -18.91 -29.48
CA VAL A 629 13.96 -20.36 -29.24
C VAL A 629 14.18 -21.10 -30.56
N ARG A 630 13.48 -20.72 -31.63
CA ARG A 630 13.68 -21.29 -32.98
C ARG A 630 15.10 -21.05 -33.48
N GLN A 631 15.65 -19.86 -33.27
CA GLN A 631 17.03 -19.55 -33.65
C GLN A 631 18.05 -20.39 -32.86
N LEU A 632 17.83 -20.62 -31.57
CA LEU A 632 18.68 -21.53 -30.78
C LEU A 632 18.64 -22.97 -31.30
N ARG A 633 17.48 -23.46 -31.74
CA ARG A 633 17.36 -24.79 -32.38
C ARG A 633 18.21 -24.88 -33.65
N LEU A 634 18.11 -23.87 -34.52
CA LEU A 634 18.89 -23.82 -35.76
C LEU A 634 20.41 -23.73 -35.48
N ASP A 635 20.83 -22.99 -34.46
CA ASP A 635 22.25 -22.90 -34.07
C ASP A 635 22.79 -24.26 -33.57
N ALA A 636 21.96 -25.04 -32.86
CA ALA A 636 22.32 -26.38 -32.38
C ALA A 636 22.45 -27.41 -33.52
N GLU A 637 21.61 -27.31 -34.57
CA GLU A 637 21.67 -28.20 -35.73
C GLU A 637 22.91 -27.97 -36.62
N ASN A 638 23.47 -26.75 -36.63
CA ASN A 638 24.59 -26.36 -37.49
C ASN A 638 25.98 -26.47 -36.82
N GLU A 639 26.20 -27.49 -35.99
CA GLU A 639 27.50 -27.80 -35.33
C GLU A 639 28.16 -26.60 -34.59
N GLY A 640 27.36 -25.76 -33.94
CA GLY A 640 27.86 -24.86 -32.90
C GLY A 640 28.54 -23.56 -33.34
N SER A 641 28.51 -23.19 -34.63
CA SER A 641 29.12 -21.95 -35.12
C SER A 641 28.26 -20.68 -34.93
N GLY A 642 27.13 -20.78 -34.23
CA GLY A 642 26.18 -19.69 -33.99
C GLY A 642 26.62 -18.73 -32.86
N THR A 643 26.52 -17.42 -33.08
CA THR A 643 26.92 -16.37 -32.12
C THR A 643 26.21 -16.44 -30.76
N LYS A 644 25.07 -17.16 -30.66
CA LYS A 644 24.23 -17.23 -29.46
C LYS A 644 24.60 -18.33 -28.47
N LEU A 645 25.42 -19.31 -28.86
CA LEU A 645 25.90 -20.33 -27.92
C LEU A 645 26.89 -19.75 -26.90
N SER A 646 27.58 -18.66 -27.26
CA SER A 646 28.40 -17.89 -26.30
C SER A 646 27.59 -17.34 -25.11
N LEU A 647 26.28 -17.15 -25.28
CA LEU A 647 25.38 -16.75 -24.18
C LEU A 647 25.22 -17.86 -23.15
N LEU A 648 25.26 -19.13 -23.56
CA LEU A 648 25.18 -20.28 -22.65
C LEU A 648 26.43 -20.37 -21.77
N ASP A 649 27.60 -20.08 -22.34
CA ASP A 649 28.86 -20.07 -21.61
C ASP A 649 28.86 -19.01 -20.50
N GLU A 650 28.33 -17.81 -20.80
CA GLU A 650 28.15 -16.74 -19.82
C GLU A 650 27.18 -17.19 -18.71
N GLN A 651 26.05 -17.79 -19.07
CA GLN A 651 25.03 -18.19 -18.09
C GLN A 651 25.43 -19.43 -17.27
N TYR A 652 26.38 -20.24 -17.73
CA TYR A 652 26.92 -21.35 -16.94
C TYR A 652 27.64 -20.86 -15.67
N GLN A 653 28.28 -19.68 -15.71
CA GLN A 653 28.86 -19.09 -14.50
C GLN A 653 27.79 -18.63 -13.50
N GLU A 654 26.68 -18.09 -14.00
CA GLU A 654 25.54 -17.73 -13.15
C GLU A 654 24.86 -18.97 -12.55
N LEU A 655 24.81 -20.08 -13.29
CA LEU A 655 24.33 -21.37 -12.78
C LEU A 655 25.18 -21.87 -11.60
N LYS A 656 26.51 -21.81 -11.72
CA LYS A 656 27.44 -22.20 -10.65
C LYS A 656 27.29 -21.43 -9.35
N ARG A 657 26.75 -20.22 -9.38
CA ARG A 657 26.65 -19.36 -8.20
C ARG A 657 25.80 -19.95 -7.07
N THR A 658 24.81 -20.77 -7.40
CA THR A 658 23.82 -21.30 -6.43
C THR A 658 23.76 -22.80 -6.33
N TYR A 659 24.41 -23.54 -7.24
CA TYR A 659 24.47 -24.99 -7.15
C TYR A 659 25.66 -25.42 -6.30
N ASP A 660 25.36 -26.04 -5.16
CA ASP A 660 26.39 -26.59 -4.26
C ASP A 660 26.91 -27.96 -4.73
N THR A 661 26.15 -28.66 -5.57
CA THR A 661 26.54 -29.95 -6.15
C THR A 661 27.45 -29.78 -7.35
N ALA A 662 28.34 -30.76 -7.58
CA ALA A 662 29.14 -30.82 -8.80
C ALA A 662 28.24 -30.78 -10.05
N LEU A 663 28.33 -29.69 -10.81
CA LEU A 663 27.66 -29.55 -12.09
C LEU A 663 28.45 -30.28 -13.18
N PRO A 664 27.76 -30.83 -14.19
CA PRO A 664 28.42 -31.30 -15.42
C PRO A 664 29.28 -30.18 -16.02
N ASP A 665 30.30 -30.57 -16.77
CA ASP A 665 31.10 -29.57 -17.47
C ASP A 665 30.31 -28.90 -18.60
N LEU A 666 30.85 -27.82 -19.14
CA LEU A 666 30.16 -27.01 -20.14
C LEU A 666 29.92 -27.77 -21.44
N GLU A 667 30.81 -28.70 -21.82
CA GLU A 667 30.63 -29.48 -23.05
C GLU A 667 29.55 -30.55 -22.88
N GLU A 668 29.51 -31.21 -21.72
CA GLU A 668 28.43 -32.14 -21.35
C GLU A 668 27.07 -31.44 -21.35
N LEU A 669 26.98 -30.23 -20.79
CA LEU A 669 25.74 -29.44 -20.83
C LEU A 669 25.36 -28.99 -22.24
N ARG A 670 26.34 -28.67 -23.10
CA ARG A 670 26.06 -28.33 -24.50
C ARG A 670 25.47 -29.51 -25.26
N GLU A 671 25.96 -30.73 -25.02
CA GLU A 671 25.40 -31.95 -25.62
C GLU A 671 23.96 -32.19 -25.16
N LEU A 672 23.71 -32.10 -23.85
CA LEU A 672 22.36 -32.22 -23.28
C LEU A 672 21.39 -31.16 -23.83
N LEU A 673 21.85 -29.92 -23.95
CA LEU A 673 21.08 -28.84 -24.57
C LEU A 673 20.83 -29.09 -26.06
N GLY A 674 21.79 -29.64 -26.79
CA GLY A 674 21.61 -30.07 -28.17
C GLY A 674 20.47 -31.07 -28.31
N HIS A 675 20.42 -32.08 -27.43
CA HIS A 675 19.30 -33.03 -27.37
C HIS A 675 17.97 -32.34 -27.04
N LEU A 676 17.94 -31.46 -26.03
CA LEU A 676 16.74 -30.70 -25.64
C LEU A 676 16.21 -29.84 -26.80
N LEU A 677 17.11 -29.15 -27.52
CA LEU A 677 16.76 -28.25 -28.62
C LEU A 677 16.31 -29.03 -29.88
N SER A 678 16.92 -30.20 -30.13
CA SER A 678 16.59 -31.06 -31.28
C SER A 678 15.19 -31.70 -31.18
N ASP A 679 14.63 -31.87 -29.98
CA ASP A 679 13.26 -32.34 -29.82
C ASP A 679 12.26 -31.16 -29.89
N PRO A 680 11.46 -31.03 -30.96
CA PRO A 680 10.48 -29.96 -31.09
C PRO A 680 9.35 -30.01 -30.05
N LYS A 681 9.21 -31.13 -29.31
CA LYS A 681 8.23 -31.29 -28.23
C LYS A 681 8.81 -31.05 -26.84
N ALA A 682 10.13 -30.92 -26.69
CA ALA A 682 10.74 -30.75 -25.37
C ALA A 682 10.62 -29.32 -24.81
N ILE A 683 10.45 -28.32 -25.67
CA ILE A 683 10.26 -26.91 -25.29
C ILE A 683 8.93 -26.41 -25.87
N ARG A 684 8.09 -25.86 -25.00
CA ARG A 684 6.80 -25.26 -25.35
C ARG A 684 6.73 -23.82 -24.85
N CYS A 685 6.47 -22.89 -25.77
CA CYS A 685 6.11 -21.52 -25.44
C CYS A 685 4.59 -21.44 -25.36
N HIS A 686 4.07 -20.82 -24.30
CA HIS A 686 2.63 -20.64 -24.07
C HIS A 686 2.30 -19.16 -24.01
N LYS A 687 1.17 -18.79 -24.59
CA LYS A 687 0.64 -17.44 -24.53
C LYS A 687 -0.64 -17.42 -23.71
N LEU A 688 -0.67 -16.58 -22.66
CA LEU A 688 -1.89 -16.36 -21.88
C LEU A 688 -2.60 -15.08 -22.34
N THR A 689 -3.80 -15.25 -22.90
CA THR A 689 -4.65 -14.18 -23.45
C THR A 689 -5.77 -13.81 -22.48
N GLN A 690 -6.53 -12.73 -22.72
CA GLN A 690 -7.76 -12.46 -21.94
C GLN A 690 -8.95 -13.32 -22.41
N ASP A 691 -9.04 -13.62 -23.71
CA ASP A 691 -10.16 -14.33 -24.35
C ASP A 691 -9.74 -15.72 -24.84
N GLY A 692 -10.13 -16.78 -24.14
CA GLY A 692 -9.92 -18.18 -24.54
C GLY A 692 -8.48 -18.65 -24.37
N ASP A 693 -8.21 -19.37 -23.28
CA ASP A 693 -6.87 -19.79 -22.92
C ASP A 693 -6.39 -21.02 -23.71
N GLU A 694 -5.11 -21.03 -24.06
CA GLU A 694 -4.41 -22.28 -24.38
C GLU A 694 -4.29 -23.10 -23.08
N LYS A 695 -4.95 -24.26 -23.03
CA LYS A 695 -4.85 -25.16 -21.88
C LYS A 695 -3.44 -25.73 -21.84
N ILE A 696 -2.63 -25.29 -20.87
CA ILE A 696 -1.30 -25.86 -20.63
C ILE A 696 -1.48 -27.29 -20.09
N ASP A 697 -0.98 -28.27 -20.83
CA ASP A 697 -0.90 -29.66 -20.39
C ASP A 697 0.42 -29.89 -19.64
N TRP A 698 0.40 -29.74 -18.31
CA TRP A 698 1.54 -30.04 -17.44
C TRP A 698 1.91 -31.52 -17.42
N GLY A 699 1.03 -32.41 -17.91
CA GLY A 699 1.25 -33.86 -17.95
C GLY A 699 1.95 -34.36 -19.21
N GLU A 700 2.29 -33.48 -20.17
CA GLU A 700 2.96 -33.89 -21.41
C GLU A 700 4.39 -34.37 -21.10
N LYS A 701 4.57 -35.69 -20.93
CA LYS A 701 5.84 -36.34 -20.55
C LYS A 701 7.06 -36.00 -21.42
N ARG A 702 6.85 -35.55 -22.66
CA ARG A 702 7.93 -35.14 -23.56
C ARG A 702 8.35 -33.69 -23.36
N CYS A 703 7.48 -32.86 -22.81
CA CYS A 703 7.78 -31.46 -22.56
C CYS A 703 8.59 -31.33 -21.26
N LYS A 704 9.81 -30.83 -21.36
CA LYS A 704 10.72 -30.61 -20.24
C LYS A 704 10.84 -29.13 -19.85
N CYS A 705 10.41 -28.23 -20.73
CA CYS A 705 10.55 -26.79 -20.59
C CYS A 705 9.28 -26.06 -21.06
N HIS A 706 8.67 -25.30 -20.16
CA HIS A 706 7.53 -24.43 -20.44
C HIS A 706 7.96 -22.96 -20.31
N ILE A 707 7.76 -22.14 -21.35
CA ILE A 707 7.99 -20.70 -21.28
C ILE A 707 6.65 -19.99 -21.45
N VAL A 708 6.17 -19.32 -20.41
CA VAL A 708 4.84 -18.71 -20.37
C VAL A 708 4.96 -17.19 -20.45
N VAL A 709 4.34 -16.60 -21.47
CA VAL A 709 4.29 -15.15 -21.69
C VAL A 709 2.87 -14.65 -21.43
N GLY A 710 2.72 -13.61 -20.60
CA GLY A 710 1.40 -13.09 -20.24
C GLY A 710 1.39 -11.77 -19.49
N GLY A 711 0.18 -11.22 -19.32
CA GLY A 711 -0.08 -9.96 -18.62
C GLY A 711 -0.69 -10.17 -17.23
N ASP A 712 -1.77 -9.43 -16.91
CA ASP A 712 -2.37 -9.44 -15.56
C ASP A 712 -2.81 -10.84 -15.08
N LYS A 713 -3.12 -11.79 -15.98
CA LYS A 713 -3.42 -13.19 -15.63
C LYS A 713 -2.24 -13.92 -14.97
N LEU A 714 -0.99 -13.57 -15.31
CA LEU A 714 0.19 -14.09 -14.61
C LEU A 714 0.35 -13.45 -13.21
N GLY A 715 -0.20 -12.26 -13.02
CA GLY A 715 -0.19 -11.56 -11.74
C GLY A 715 -1.18 -12.12 -10.72
N ARG A 716 -2.33 -12.66 -11.16
CA ARG A 716 -3.42 -13.12 -10.28
C ARG A 716 -4.07 -14.40 -10.78
N GLY A 717 -4.22 -15.40 -9.90
CA GLY A 717 -5.14 -16.50 -10.13
C GLY A 717 -4.74 -17.60 -11.14
N PHE A 718 -3.50 -17.64 -11.60
CA PHE A 718 -2.97 -18.77 -12.38
C PHE A 718 -1.81 -19.42 -11.63
N THR A 719 -1.86 -20.75 -11.45
CA THR A 719 -0.80 -21.52 -10.80
C THR A 719 0.18 -22.01 -11.87
N LEU A 720 1.47 -21.68 -11.72
CA LEU A 720 2.53 -22.19 -12.59
C LEU A 720 3.27 -23.32 -11.87
N GLU A 721 3.20 -24.53 -12.43
CA GLU A 721 3.92 -25.68 -11.89
C GLU A 721 5.42 -25.58 -12.18
N ASN A 722 6.26 -25.98 -11.23
CA ASN A 722 7.71 -26.03 -11.37
C ASN A 722 8.35 -24.71 -11.87
N LEU A 723 7.80 -23.56 -11.45
CA LEU A 723 8.33 -22.25 -11.80
C LEU A 723 9.72 -22.04 -11.18
N THR A 724 10.74 -21.85 -12.01
CA THR A 724 12.11 -21.56 -11.57
C THR A 724 12.60 -20.20 -12.03
N THR A 725 12.20 -19.73 -13.21
CA THR A 725 12.71 -18.48 -13.78
C THR A 725 11.58 -17.47 -13.96
N SER A 726 11.69 -16.30 -13.35
CA SER A 726 10.71 -15.22 -13.45
C SER A 726 11.34 -13.97 -14.02
N TYR A 727 10.79 -13.44 -15.11
CA TYR A 727 11.24 -12.19 -15.73
C TYR A 727 10.14 -11.13 -15.63
N LEU A 728 10.38 -10.12 -14.80
CA LEU A 728 9.42 -9.10 -14.39
C LEU A 728 9.95 -7.70 -14.73
N SER A 729 9.96 -7.31 -16.02
CA SER A 729 10.48 -5.98 -16.42
C SER A 729 9.56 -4.81 -16.10
N ARG A 730 8.27 -5.10 -15.84
CA ARG A 730 7.25 -4.08 -15.60
C ARG A 730 7.38 -3.44 -14.22
N TRP A 731 7.48 -2.11 -14.18
CA TRP A 731 7.29 -1.32 -12.96
C TRP A 731 6.30 -0.17 -13.19
N THR A 732 5.51 0.20 -12.17
CA THR A 732 4.61 1.35 -12.28
C THR A 732 5.40 2.65 -12.12
N SER A 733 5.11 3.65 -12.95
CA SER A 733 5.72 4.99 -12.88
C SER A 733 5.36 5.78 -11.61
N GLY A 734 4.43 5.27 -10.78
CA GLY A 734 4.00 5.84 -9.50
C GLY A 734 4.08 4.83 -8.36
N THR A 735 3.69 5.26 -7.15
CA THR A 735 3.71 4.48 -5.91
C THR A 735 2.99 3.13 -6.08
N PRO A 736 3.71 1.99 -5.98
CA PRO A 736 3.10 0.67 -6.10
C PRO A 736 2.08 0.43 -4.99
N THR A 737 1.10 -0.42 -5.26
CA THR A 737 0.17 -0.92 -4.24
C THR A 737 0.70 -2.24 -3.71
N ALA A 738 0.79 -2.39 -2.38
CA ALA A 738 1.28 -3.58 -1.70
C ALA A 738 0.56 -4.86 -2.17
N ASP A 739 -0.78 -4.84 -2.23
CA ASP A 739 -1.56 -5.98 -2.69
C ASP A 739 -1.21 -6.42 -4.12
N THR A 740 -0.91 -5.45 -5.00
CA THR A 740 -0.53 -5.75 -6.40
C THR A 740 0.91 -6.23 -6.50
N LEU A 741 1.80 -5.71 -5.65
CA LEU A 741 3.20 -6.09 -5.61
C LEU A 741 3.33 -7.55 -5.14
N TRP A 742 2.78 -7.88 -3.98
CA TRP A 742 2.95 -9.20 -3.37
C TRP A 742 2.33 -10.34 -4.19
N GLN A 743 1.18 -10.10 -4.81
CA GLN A 743 0.52 -11.13 -5.62
C GLN A 743 1.27 -11.49 -6.90
N ARG A 744 2.16 -10.61 -7.39
CA ARG A 744 3.05 -10.91 -8.53
C ARG A 744 4.25 -11.78 -8.15
N ALA A 745 4.52 -11.97 -6.86
CA ALA A 745 5.61 -12.82 -6.38
C ALA A 745 5.30 -14.32 -6.53
N ARG A 746 4.98 -14.76 -7.76
CA ARG A 746 4.69 -16.17 -8.09
C ARG A 746 5.88 -17.10 -7.91
N PHE A 747 7.07 -16.53 -7.80
CA PHE A 747 8.32 -17.23 -7.48
C PHE A 747 8.44 -17.61 -6.00
N PHE A 748 7.56 -17.14 -5.11
CA PHE A 748 7.41 -17.72 -3.77
C PHE A 748 6.73 -19.10 -3.84
N GLY A 749 6.80 -19.87 -2.75
CA GLY A 749 6.17 -21.18 -2.64
C GLY A 749 7.12 -22.27 -2.16
N TYR A 750 6.67 -23.52 -2.19
CA TYR A 750 7.46 -24.69 -1.79
C TYR A 750 8.50 -25.03 -2.87
N LYS A 751 9.70 -24.44 -2.74
CA LYS A 751 10.79 -24.56 -3.72
C LYS A 751 12.13 -24.96 -3.13
N LYS A 752 12.23 -25.20 -1.82
CA LYS A 752 13.49 -25.48 -1.12
C LYS A 752 14.33 -26.55 -1.83
N ASP A 753 13.69 -27.61 -2.33
CA ASP A 753 14.36 -28.77 -2.98
C ASP A 753 14.99 -28.44 -4.36
N TYR A 754 14.60 -27.31 -4.96
CA TYR A 754 15.11 -26.83 -6.25
C TYR A 754 15.41 -25.32 -6.21
N LEU A 755 15.68 -24.77 -5.03
CA LEU A 755 15.86 -23.33 -4.84
C LEU A 755 17.10 -22.81 -5.58
N GLU A 756 18.16 -23.63 -5.65
CA GLU A 756 19.36 -23.39 -6.45
C GLU A 756 19.08 -23.11 -7.93
N ALA A 757 17.99 -23.67 -8.45
CA ALA A 757 17.53 -23.52 -9.83
C ALA A 757 16.74 -22.21 -10.05
N CYS A 758 16.38 -21.49 -8.98
CA CYS A 758 15.48 -20.34 -9.07
C CYS A 758 16.20 -19.04 -9.42
N ARG A 759 15.65 -18.24 -10.34
CA ARG A 759 16.11 -16.88 -10.66
C ARG A 759 14.96 -15.93 -10.91
N VAL A 760 15.07 -14.72 -10.39
CA VAL A 760 14.08 -13.66 -10.57
C VAL A 760 14.78 -12.41 -11.11
N TYR A 761 14.42 -12.06 -12.34
CA TYR A 761 14.88 -10.87 -13.04
C TYR A 761 13.87 -9.76 -12.84
N MET A 762 14.30 -8.64 -12.25
CA MET A 762 13.44 -7.47 -12.06
C MET A 762 14.27 -6.18 -12.00
N PRO A 763 13.67 -5.00 -12.26
CA PRO A 763 14.35 -3.71 -12.11
C PRO A 763 14.82 -3.46 -10.67
N GLU A 764 15.90 -2.69 -10.50
CA GLU A 764 16.44 -2.34 -9.16
C GLU A 764 15.38 -1.65 -8.27
N VAL A 765 14.59 -0.76 -8.88
CA VAL A 765 13.48 -0.06 -8.20
C VAL A 765 12.41 -1.03 -7.69
N ALA A 766 12.23 -2.17 -8.37
CA ALA A 766 11.32 -3.22 -7.93
C ALA A 766 11.93 -4.00 -6.77
N ILE A 767 13.21 -4.38 -6.85
CA ILE A 767 13.94 -5.08 -5.78
C ILE A 767 13.85 -4.29 -4.47
N ASP A 768 14.16 -2.99 -4.50
CA ASP A 768 14.11 -2.13 -3.30
C ASP A 768 12.71 -2.09 -2.68
N ALA A 769 11.67 -1.97 -3.52
CA ALA A 769 10.29 -1.97 -3.03
C ALA A 769 9.87 -3.31 -2.43
N TYR A 770 10.23 -4.45 -3.04
CA TYR A 770 9.96 -5.77 -2.48
C TYR A 770 10.73 -5.99 -1.17
N ARG A 771 12.00 -5.57 -1.09
CA ARG A 771 12.82 -5.67 0.15
C ARG A 771 12.19 -4.91 1.31
N ARG A 772 11.79 -3.65 1.09
CA ARG A 772 11.14 -2.84 2.12
C ARG A 772 9.82 -3.45 2.57
N PHE A 773 9.04 -3.97 1.62
CA PHE A 773 7.78 -4.60 1.94
C PHE A 773 7.94 -5.95 2.65
N ALA A 774 8.96 -6.74 2.31
CA ALA A 774 9.28 -8.00 2.96
C ALA A 774 9.44 -7.83 4.47
N ASN A 775 10.24 -6.84 4.89
CA ASN A 775 10.46 -6.57 6.31
C ASN A 775 9.16 -6.18 7.02
N TYR A 776 8.36 -5.33 6.38
CA TYR A 776 7.07 -4.91 6.92
C TYR A 776 6.07 -6.08 7.00
N GLU A 777 6.09 -6.99 6.04
CA GLU A 777 5.18 -8.12 5.97
C GLU A 777 5.45 -9.16 7.06
N VAL A 778 6.73 -9.43 7.36
CA VAL A 778 7.15 -10.24 8.53
C VAL A 778 6.68 -9.57 9.82
N TYR A 779 6.97 -8.28 9.97
CA TYR A 779 6.53 -7.49 11.12
C TYR A 779 5.01 -7.54 11.33
N LEU A 780 4.22 -7.37 10.26
CA LEU A 780 2.77 -7.37 10.36
C LEU A 780 2.23 -8.75 10.80
N ARG A 781 2.79 -9.85 10.31
CA ARG A 781 2.40 -11.20 10.76
C ARG A 781 2.70 -11.41 12.23
N ASP A 782 3.91 -11.06 12.68
CA ASP A 782 4.30 -11.17 14.08
C ASP A 782 3.42 -10.27 14.96
N TYR A 783 3.13 -9.05 14.51
CA TYR A 783 2.22 -8.14 15.20
C TYR A 783 0.81 -8.73 15.36
N ILE A 784 0.22 -9.30 14.29
CA ILE A 784 -1.11 -9.94 14.37
C ILE A 784 -1.08 -11.17 15.28
N ARG A 785 0.04 -11.89 15.32
CA ARG A 785 0.21 -13.07 16.19
C ARG A 785 0.25 -12.68 17.66
N ASP A 786 0.96 -11.60 17.98
CA ASP A 786 1.26 -11.19 19.35
C ASP A 786 0.21 -10.24 19.95
N ASN A 787 -0.59 -9.56 19.11
CA ASN A 787 -1.57 -8.55 19.54
C ASN A 787 -3.01 -8.99 19.29
N ALA A 788 -3.88 -8.77 20.27
CA ALA A 788 -5.27 -9.24 20.22
C ALA A 788 -6.26 -8.30 19.53
N SER A 789 -5.95 -7.00 19.35
CA SER A 789 -6.93 -6.01 18.85
C SER A 789 -6.77 -5.73 17.36
N LEU A 790 -7.84 -5.90 16.58
CA LEU A 790 -7.85 -5.61 15.13
C LEU A 790 -7.65 -4.13 14.82
N GLU A 791 -8.05 -3.23 15.72
CA GLU A 791 -7.85 -1.80 15.56
C GLU A 791 -6.36 -1.41 15.70
N GLY A 792 -5.58 -2.18 16.45
CA GLY A 792 -4.12 -2.06 16.48
C GLY A 792 -3.50 -2.47 15.15
N VAL A 793 -3.99 -3.55 14.54
CA VAL A 793 -3.53 -4.02 13.23
C VAL A 793 -3.83 -2.99 12.13
N GLU A 794 -5.04 -2.42 12.14
CA GLU A 794 -5.43 -1.35 11.22
C GLU A 794 -4.51 -0.12 11.33
N TRP A 795 -4.14 0.24 12.55
CA TRP A 795 -3.20 1.33 12.83
C TRP A 795 -1.81 1.05 12.27
N GLU A 796 -1.27 -0.13 12.57
CA GLU A 796 0.03 -0.58 12.05
C GLU A 796 0.06 -0.55 10.52
N ILE A 797 -1.02 -1.01 9.89
CA ILE A 797 -1.19 -0.96 8.44
C ILE A 797 -1.28 0.47 7.93
N SER A 798 -1.95 1.37 8.64
CA SER A 798 -2.12 2.75 8.22
C SER A 798 -0.82 3.56 8.31
N GLU A 799 -0.05 3.35 9.37
CA GLU A 799 1.11 4.17 9.73
C GLU A 799 2.45 3.59 9.29
N LYS A 800 2.68 2.29 9.51
CA LYS A 800 4.03 1.69 9.40
C LYS A 800 4.33 1.05 8.07
N ILE A 801 3.34 0.93 7.20
CA ILE A 801 3.59 0.56 5.82
C ILE A 801 4.68 1.47 5.20
N PRO A 802 5.56 0.97 4.33
CA PRO A 802 6.56 1.83 3.71
C PRO A 802 5.90 2.99 2.96
N ALA A 803 6.36 4.24 3.22
CA ALA A 803 5.82 5.45 2.58
C ALA A 803 5.85 5.44 1.04
N LEU A 804 6.64 4.53 0.47
CA LEU A 804 6.74 4.28 -0.97
C LEU A 804 5.67 3.32 -1.50
N LEU A 805 4.75 2.84 -0.68
CA LEU A 805 3.70 1.90 -1.05
C LEU A 805 2.32 2.38 -0.59
N ASN A 806 1.32 2.22 -1.45
CA ASN A 806 -0.08 2.27 -1.06
C ASN A 806 -0.48 0.93 -0.43
N ALA A 807 -1.29 0.92 0.64
CA ALA A 807 -1.75 -0.32 1.30
C ALA A 807 -2.51 -1.17 0.33
N THR A 808 -3.49 -0.52 -0.28
CA THR A 808 -4.47 -1.15 -1.12
C THR A 808 -4.87 -0.16 -2.20
N ARG A 809 -5.73 -0.62 -3.10
CA ARG A 809 -6.22 0.17 -4.22
C ARG A 809 -7.09 1.30 -3.69
N GLN A 810 -6.87 2.50 -4.21
CA GLN A 810 -7.61 3.70 -3.79
C GLN A 810 -9.12 3.51 -3.81
N CYS A 811 -9.66 2.79 -4.80
CA CYS A 811 -11.10 2.57 -4.94
C CYS A 811 -11.77 1.80 -3.80
N ILE A 812 -11.01 1.05 -3.00
CA ILE A 812 -11.50 0.27 -1.85
C ILE A 812 -11.50 1.11 -0.57
N GLN A 813 -10.76 2.22 -0.53
CA GLN A 813 -10.68 3.09 0.64
C GLN A 813 -11.53 4.34 0.46
N ARG A 814 -12.41 4.62 1.42
CA ARG A 814 -13.22 5.84 1.45
C ARG A 814 -12.34 7.09 1.63
N GLU A 815 -11.32 7.02 2.48
CA GLU A 815 -10.36 8.09 2.72
C GLU A 815 -8.92 7.65 2.43
N GLN A 816 -8.11 8.53 1.83
CA GLN A 816 -6.68 8.26 1.63
C GLN A 816 -5.93 8.28 2.97
N ARG A 817 -4.91 7.41 3.07
CA ARG A 817 -3.85 7.51 4.08
C ARG A 817 -3.35 8.94 4.25
N GLY A 818 -3.24 9.38 5.49
CA GLY A 818 -2.74 10.71 5.86
C GLY A 818 -3.81 11.78 6.07
N ALA A 819 -5.10 11.46 5.99
CA ALA A 819 -6.18 12.44 6.11
C ALA A 819 -6.69 12.71 7.55
N LEU A 820 -5.99 12.24 8.60
CA LEU A 820 -6.20 12.84 9.93
C LEU A 820 -5.38 14.13 10.08
N VAL A 821 -4.38 14.37 9.21
CA VAL A 821 -3.45 15.52 9.27
C VAL A 821 -4.11 16.86 8.87
N GLU A 822 -5.43 16.95 8.92
CA GLU A 822 -6.20 18.12 8.54
C GLU A 822 -7.26 18.47 9.59
N TRP A 823 -7.75 19.70 9.51
CA TRP A 823 -8.85 20.15 10.34
C TRP A 823 -10.16 19.44 9.96
N PHE A 824 -10.69 18.64 10.88
CA PHE A 824 -12.05 18.15 10.83
C PHE A 824 -12.99 19.17 11.48
N GLN A 825 -14.17 19.42 10.89
CA GLN A 825 -15.23 20.20 11.51
C GLN A 825 -16.45 19.31 11.75
N LEU A 826 -17.03 19.40 12.95
CA LEU A 826 -18.22 18.66 13.30
C LEU A 826 -19.27 19.56 13.95
N GLN A 827 -20.50 19.41 13.46
CA GLN A 827 -21.69 19.95 14.05
C GLN A 827 -22.88 19.11 13.58
N ASP A 828 -23.72 18.68 14.52
CA ASP A 828 -24.93 17.91 14.23
C ASP A 828 -26.20 18.74 14.52
N LEU A 829 -26.98 19.04 13.47
CA LEU A 829 -28.23 19.80 13.59
C LEU A 829 -29.44 18.93 13.97
N GLY A 830 -29.32 17.60 13.94
CA GLY A 830 -30.39 16.66 14.31
C GLY A 830 -30.46 16.42 15.81
N ASN A 831 -29.32 16.47 16.50
CA ASN A 831 -29.16 16.10 17.90
C ASN A 831 -28.75 17.28 18.81
N ILE A 832 -29.14 18.51 18.46
CA ILE A 832 -28.73 19.76 19.14
C ILE A 832 -28.91 19.70 20.66
N GLU A 833 -30.10 19.35 21.15
CA GLU A 833 -30.41 19.36 22.59
C GLU A 833 -29.50 18.41 23.39
N ALA A 834 -29.31 17.18 22.91
CA ALA A 834 -28.47 16.20 23.57
C ALA A 834 -26.98 16.57 23.54
N ASN A 835 -26.51 17.08 22.40
CA ASN A 835 -25.11 17.46 22.21
C ASN A 835 -24.75 18.76 22.95
N ASP A 836 -25.65 19.74 22.99
CA ASP A 836 -25.43 20.99 23.72
C ASP A 836 -25.37 20.73 25.23
N LEU A 837 -26.26 19.87 25.78
CA LEU A 837 -26.19 19.45 27.17
C LEU A 837 -24.85 18.79 27.50
N LEU A 838 -24.40 17.86 26.64
CA LEU A 838 -23.11 17.18 26.78
C LEU A 838 -21.93 18.18 26.80
N VAL A 839 -21.93 19.15 25.87
CA VAL A 839 -20.87 20.17 25.80
C VAL A 839 -20.91 21.11 27.01
N GLU A 840 -22.08 21.50 27.49
CA GLU A 840 -22.20 22.34 28.68
C GLU A 840 -21.74 21.65 29.96
N GLU A 841 -22.07 20.37 30.13
CA GLU A 841 -21.57 19.56 31.25
C GLU A 841 -20.05 19.43 31.20
N PHE A 842 -19.50 19.18 30.01
CA PHE A 842 -18.06 19.16 29.78
C PHE A 842 -17.39 20.50 30.13
N LEU A 843 -17.94 21.64 29.66
CA LEU A 843 -17.40 22.97 29.96
C LEU A 843 -17.44 23.30 31.46
N ARG A 844 -18.48 22.88 32.19
CA ARG A 844 -18.53 23.01 33.65
C ARG A 844 -17.45 22.18 34.33
N ALA A 845 -17.19 20.96 33.84
CA ALA A 845 -16.17 20.08 34.41
C ALA A 845 -14.75 20.64 34.24
N ILE A 846 -14.45 21.29 33.11
CA ILE A 846 -13.11 21.86 32.84
C ILE A 846 -12.98 23.34 33.22
N GLN A 847 -14.00 23.95 33.83
CA GLN A 847 -14.06 25.41 34.04
C GLN A 847 -12.85 25.96 34.79
N GLN A 848 -12.31 25.21 35.75
CA GLN A 848 -11.15 25.62 36.56
C GLN A 848 -9.82 25.49 35.81
N SER A 849 -9.79 24.73 34.72
CA SER A 849 -8.61 24.50 33.88
C SER A 849 -8.51 25.48 32.69
N LEU A 850 -9.55 26.28 32.46
CA LEU A 850 -9.60 27.23 31.34
C LEU A 850 -8.87 28.53 31.70
N GLU A 851 -7.92 28.92 30.86
CA GLU A 851 -7.17 30.17 30.92
C GLU A 851 -7.31 30.97 29.61
N PRO A 852 -7.01 32.28 29.56
CA PRO A 852 -7.02 33.04 28.31
C PRO A 852 -6.01 32.49 27.28
N ALA A 853 -6.45 32.25 26.04
CA ALA A 853 -5.58 31.74 24.97
C ALA A 853 -4.83 32.88 24.23
N GLU A 854 -3.54 32.73 23.94
CA GLU A 854 -2.80 33.72 23.14
C GLU A 854 -2.72 33.32 21.65
N PRO A 855 -2.83 34.27 20.69
CA PRO A 855 -3.00 35.72 20.88
C PRO A 855 -4.44 36.15 21.19
N GLN A 856 -4.62 37.13 22.07
CA GLN A 856 -5.91 37.78 22.32
C GLN A 856 -6.13 39.02 21.43
N GLY A 857 -7.37 39.24 20.97
CA GLY A 857 -7.77 40.50 20.32
C GLY A 857 -8.59 41.41 21.22
N ASN A 858 -8.89 42.62 20.72
CA ASN A 858 -9.57 43.67 21.49
C ASN A 858 -11.11 43.56 21.47
N THR A 859 -11.67 42.56 20.79
CA THR A 859 -13.13 42.38 20.66
C THR A 859 -13.58 41.09 21.35
N PRO A 860 -14.82 40.99 21.86
CA PRO A 860 -15.35 39.76 22.45
C PRO A 860 -15.23 38.55 21.51
N ALA A 861 -15.38 38.77 20.20
CA ALA A 861 -15.21 37.74 19.19
C ALA A 861 -13.77 37.19 19.11
N GLN A 862 -12.77 37.97 19.52
CA GLN A 862 -11.35 37.60 19.54
C GLN A 862 -10.87 37.17 20.94
N GLN A 863 -11.81 36.98 21.88
CA GLN A 863 -11.51 36.45 23.20
C GLN A 863 -11.71 34.94 23.22
N HIS A 864 -10.62 34.23 23.46
CA HIS A 864 -10.54 32.77 23.41
C HIS A 864 -10.08 32.23 24.78
N LEU A 865 -10.56 31.05 25.16
CA LEU A 865 -10.04 30.31 26.31
C LEU A 865 -9.26 29.09 25.82
N TYR A 866 -8.33 28.62 26.63
CA TYR A 866 -7.44 27.51 26.37
C TYR A 866 -7.34 26.61 27.60
N ALA A 867 -7.18 25.31 27.39
CA ALA A 867 -6.79 24.35 28.41
C ALA A 867 -5.95 23.24 27.79
N SER A 868 -4.91 22.79 28.49
CA SER A 868 -4.29 21.49 28.23
C SER A 868 -5.08 20.42 28.99
N LEU A 869 -5.59 19.42 28.28
CA LEU A 869 -6.48 18.41 28.85
C LEU A 869 -5.90 17.01 28.70
N GLU A 870 -6.28 16.12 29.62
CA GLU A 870 -5.99 14.70 29.46
C GLU A 870 -6.77 14.11 28.26
N ARG A 871 -6.12 13.21 27.54
CA ARG A 871 -6.67 12.52 26.35
C ARG A 871 -8.03 11.88 26.65
N GLY A 872 -8.17 11.20 27.79
CA GLY A 872 -9.41 10.54 28.20
C GLY A 872 -10.60 11.49 28.33
N THR A 873 -10.36 12.73 28.74
CA THR A 873 -11.39 13.76 28.94
C THR A 873 -12.02 14.19 27.62
N ILE A 874 -11.20 14.53 26.63
CA ILE A 874 -11.67 14.89 25.27
C ILE A 874 -12.20 13.67 24.52
N ALA A 875 -11.54 12.52 24.63
CA ALA A 875 -12.00 11.28 24.00
C ALA A 875 -13.40 10.88 24.50
N SER A 876 -13.71 11.11 25.77
CA SER A 876 -15.05 10.84 26.33
C SER A 876 -16.11 11.78 25.76
N LEU A 877 -15.81 13.08 25.61
CA LEU A 877 -16.68 14.05 24.95
C LEU A 877 -16.97 13.63 23.50
N LEU A 878 -15.92 13.36 22.72
CA LEU A 878 -16.06 13.00 21.30
C LEU A 878 -16.78 11.66 21.11
N ARG A 879 -16.57 10.68 22.01
CA ARG A 879 -17.26 9.38 21.99
C ARG A 879 -18.75 9.50 22.33
N ALA A 880 -19.12 10.44 23.21
CA ALA A 880 -20.50 10.65 23.61
C ALA A 880 -21.30 11.55 22.65
N TYR A 881 -20.61 12.29 21.76
CA TYR A 881 -21.25 13.19 20.80
C TYR A 881 -22.07 12.40 19.77
N LYS A 882 -23.35 12.78 19.61
CA LYS A 882 -24.28 12.09 18.70
C LYS A 882 -24.24 12.70 17.31
N SER A 883 -24.26 11.84 16.29
CA SER A 883 -24.51 12.29 14.92
C SER A 883 -25.33 11.28 14.13
N ASP A 884 -26.24 11.80 13.31
CA ASP A 884 -27.04 10.99 12.37
C ASP A 884 -26.29 10.71 11.06
N ASN A 885 -25.17 11.43 10.83
CA ASN A 885 -24.29 11.23 9.68
C ASN A 885 -23.25 10.13 9.99
N ASP A 886 -23.32 9.02 9.26
CA ASP A 886 -22.39 7.89 9.42
C ASP A 886 -20.92 8.25 9.22
N HIS A 887 -20.62 9.17 8.30
CA HIS A 887 -19.26 9.64 8.05
C HIS A 887 -18.70 10.40 9.26
N SER A 888 -19.52 11.27 9.86
CA SER A 888 -19.14 12.00 11.06
C SER A 888 -18.90 11.07 12.25
N ARG A 889 -19.73 10.04 12.42
CA ARG A 889 -19.57 9.02 13.46
C ARG A 889 -18.28 8.22 13.31
N GLU A 890 -18.02 7.71 12.11
CA GLU A 890 -16.80 6.94 11.82
C GLU A 890 -15.53 7.77 12.05
N ARG A 891 -15.55 9.03 11.63
CA ARG A 891 -14.41 9.93 11.83
C ARG A 891 -14.19 10.23 13.32
N LEU A 892 -15.25 10.41 14.11
CA LEU A 892 -15.14 10.54 15.57
C LEU A 892 -14.52 9.30 16.22
N GLU A 893 -14.99 8.10 15.86
CA GLU A 893 -14.45 6.84 16.38
C GLU A 893 -12.95 6.69 16.06
N ARG A 894 -12.53 7.06 14.85
CA ARG A 894 -11.12 7.06 14.45
C ARG A 894 -10.28 8.08 15.22
N ILE A 895 -10.78 9.29 15.42
CA ILE A 895 -10.10 10.33 16.24
C ILE A 895 -9.95 9.85 17.69
N VAL A 896 -11.00 9.27 18.27
CA VAL A 896 -10.97 8.74 19.64
C VAL A 896 -10.00 7.57 19.75
N SER A 897 -9.98 6.67 18.75
CA SER A 897 -9.04 5.55 18.70
C SER A 897 -7.59 6.02 18.55
N PHE A 898 -7.36 7.07 17.75
CA PHE A 898 -6.08 7.75 17.62
C PHE A 898 -5.64 8.36 18.96
N MET A 899 -6.50 9.12 19.62
CA MET A 899 -6.23 9.72 20.94
C MET A 899 -5.87 8.68 22.00
N ALA A 900 -6.46 7.47 21.94
CA ALA A 900 -6.15 6.40 22.88
C ALA A 900 -4.73 5.82 22.71
N ARG A 901 -4.12 5.99 21.53
CA ARG A 901 -2.82 5.39 21.17
C ARG A 901 -1.71 6.41 20.94
N SER A 902 -2.04 7.66 20.65
CA SER A 902 -1.08 8.75 20.41
C SER A 902 -0.59 9.35 21.72
N GLU A 903 0.71 9.58 21.84
CA GLU A 903 1.33 10.31 22.96
C GLU A 903 1.19 11.84 22.84
N ALA A 904 0.62 12.34 21.73
CA ALA A 904 0.48 13.76 21.50
C ALA A 904 -0.36 14.43 22.60
N PRO A 905 0.07 15.60 23.12
CA PRO A 905 -0.71 16.37 24.08
C PRO A 905 -2.02 16.85 23.44
N VAL A 906 -3.07 17.04 24.26
CA VAL A 906 -4.36 17.54 23.80
C VAL A 906 -4.57 18.98 24.23
N HIS A 907 -4.68 19.88 23.25
CA HIS A 907 -4.91 21.30 23.43
C HIS A 907 -6.37 21.62 23.09
N PHE A 908 -7.10 22.16 24.05
CA PHE A 908 -8.49 22.56 23.88
C PHE A 908 -8.60 24.09 23.85
N TYR A 909 -9.33 24.62 22.86
CA TYR A 909 -9.62 26.04 22.73
C TYR A 909 -11.12 26.28 22.69
N TYR A 910 -11.64 27.15 23.56
CA TYR A 910 -13.01 27.63 23.48
C TYR A 910 -13.04 29.00 22.79
N MET A 911 -13.44 28.98 21.53
CA MET A 911 -13.30 30.11 20.62
C MET A 911 -14.47 31.08 20.78
N SER A 912 -14.21 32.39 20.96
CA SER A 912 -15.25 33.42 20.97
C SER A 912 -16.31 33.16 22.04
N HIS A 913 -15.87 32.66 23.21
CA HIS A 913 -16.73 32.06 24.23
C HIS A 913 -17.84 33.00 24.75
N SER A 914 -17.63 34.31 24.62
CA SER A 914 -18.53 35.35 25.10
C SER A 914 -19.60 35.75 24.08
N GLN A 915 -19.48 35.37 22.80
CA GLN A 915 -20.41 35.76 21.75
C GLN A 915 -20.65 34.64 20.70
N PRO A 916 -21.92 34.23 20.49
CA PRO A 916 -22.28 33.29 19.42
C PRO A 916 -21.95 33.86 18.04
N ARG A 917 -21.38 33.02 17.18
CA ARG A 917 -20.99 33.41 15.82
C ARG A 917 -22.04 33.02 14.78
N PRO A 918 -22.47 33.93 13.90
CA PRO A 918 -23.38 33.57 12.82
C PRO A 918 -22.71 32.61 11.84
N ARG A 919 -23.40 31.52 11.49
CA ARG A 919 -22.97 30.54 10.50
C ARG A 919 -24.10 30.23 9.54
N THR A 920 -23.88 30.56 8.28
CA THR A 920 -24.85 30.29 7.22
C THR A 920 -24.82 28.81 6.86
N LEU A 921 -26.00 28.22 6.75
CA LEU A 921 -26.20 26.88 6.23
C LEU A 921 -26.16 26.93 4.70
N GLU A 922 -25.25 26.18 4.09
CA GLU A 922 -25.12 26.15 2.64
C GLU A 922 -26.28 25.37 2.02
N ALA A 923 -26.99 26.00 1.07
CA ALA A 923 -28.23 25.45 0.53
C ALA A 923 -28.06 24.13 -0.21
N THR A 924 -26.91 23.91 -0.84
CA THR A 924 -26.60 22.72 -1.66
C THR A 924 -26.10 21.53 -0.85
N THR A 925 -25.30 21.75 0.19
CA THR A 925 -24.67 20.69 0.99
C THR A 925 -25.45 20.41 2.28
N GLY A 926 -26.22 21.38 2.77
CA GLY A 926 -26.86 21.30 4.09
C GLY A 926 -25.86 21.41 5.24
N GLU A 927 -24.61 21.75 4.97
CA GLU A 927 -23.55 21.93 5.98
C GLU A 927 -23.38 23.40 6.36
N LEU A 928 -22.86 23.65 7.56
CA LEU A 928 -22.51 25.00 7.98
C LEU A 928 -21.20 25.47 7.35
N ALA A 929 -21.15 26.74 6.97
CA ALA A 929 -19.91 27.38 6.54
C ALA A 929 -18.78 27.17 7.56
N SER A 930 -17.54 27.01 7.06
CA SER A 930 -16.37 26.69 7.88
C SER A 930 -16.18 27.65 9.07
N PHE A 931 -15.91 27.10 10.26
CA PHE A 931 -15.79 27.87 11.50
C PHE A 931 -14.51 28.70 11.54
N ASN A 932 -13.50 28.36 10.73
CA ASN A 932 -12.24 29.10 10.63
C ASN A 932 -12.32 30.40 9.81
N VAL A 933 -13.43 30.65 9.11
CA VAL A 933 -13.67 31.90 8.38
C VAL A 933 -14.83 32.67 9.02
N GLY A 934 -14.73 33.99 9.05
CA GLY A 934 -15.83 34.85 9.48
C GLY A 934 -15.46 36.32 9.40
N LYS A 935 -16.33 37.14 8.81
CA LYS A 935 -16.27 38.59 8.97
C LYS A 935 -16.87 38.96 10.32
N TYR A 936 -16.21 39.83 11.04
CA TYR A 936 -16.81 40.59 12.14
C TYR A 936 -16.96 42.04 11.69
N ASP A 937 -17.84 42.79 12.33
CA ASP A 937 -18.03 44.23 12.10
C ASP A 937 -16.77 45.03 12.49
N GLY A 938 -15.78 45.08 11.58
CA GLY A 938 -14.55 45.86 11.76
C GLY A 938 -13.29 45.35 11.05
N GLY A 939 -13.32 44.21 10.34
CA GLY A 939 -12.19 43.76 9.52
C GLY A 939 -11.97 42.24 9.47
N SER A 940 -11.02 41.79 8.63
CA SER A 940 -10.60 40.39 8.53
C SER A 940 -9.51 40.06 9.55
N PHE A 941 -9.75 39.08 10.42
CA PHE A 941 -8.72 38.48 11.27
C PHE A 941 -7.94 37.38 10.53
N ALA A 942 -6.72 37.07 10.98
CA ALA A 942 -5.94 35.94 10.48
C ALA A 942 -6.73 34.62 10.61
N PRO A 943 -6.53 33.64 9.71
CA PRO A 943 -7.23 32.36 9.81
C PRO A 943 -6.92 31.69 11.16
N TYR A 944 -7.95 31.27 11.90
CA TYR A 944 -7.83 30.58 13.20
C TYR A 944 -7.11 29.21 13.15
N ASN A 945 -6.48 28.89 12.03
CA ASN A 945 -5.61 27.74 11.85
C ASN A 945 -4.31 27.87 12.65
N ASP A 946 -4.00 29.06 13.16
CA ASP A 946 -2.82 29.34 13.99
C ASP A 946 -3.02 28.98 15.48
N PHE A 947 -4.27 28.82 15.95
CA PHE A 947 -4.57 28.29 17.28
C PHE A 947 -4.48 26.75 17.26
N LYS A 948 -3.26 26.24 17.15
CA LYS A 948 -2.90 24.82 17.24
C LYS A 948 -1.48 24.67 17.80
N GLY A 949 -1.23 23.61 18.57
CA GLY A 949 0.14 23.21 18.89
C GLY A 949 0.75 22.38 17.76
N GLY A 950 2.03 22.58 17.47
CA GLY A 950 2.73 21.96 16.33
C GLY A 950 2.62 20.43 16.29
N ASP A 951 2.81 19.80 17.45
CA ASP A 951 2.82 18.33 17.60
C ASP A 951 1.65 17.83 18.47
N SER A 952 0.57 18.63 18.56
CA SER A 952 -0.52 18.40 19.50
C SER A 952 -1.86 18.15 18.82
N ILE A 953 -2.68 17.28 19.41
CA ILE A 953 -4.08 17.14 19.00
C ILE A 953 -4.83 18.37 19.50
N THR A 954 -5.38 19.16 18.59
CA THR A 954 -6.04 20.42 18.94
C THR A 954 -7.55 20.32 18.72
N VAL A 955 -8.34 20.68 19.73
CA VAL A 955 -9.81 20.76 19.64
C VAL A 955 -10.25 22.21 19.84
N GLN A 956 -10.92 22.80 18.85
CA GLN A 956 -11.51 24.13 18.92
C GLN A 956 -13.03 24.02 19.04
N LEU A 957 -13.61 24.46 20.16
CA LEU A 957 -15.05 24.56 20.35
C LEU A 957 -15.55 25.96 19.97
N TYR A 958 -16.68 26.03 19.27
CA TYR A 958 -17.34 27.27 18.87
C TYR A 958 -18.78 27.27 19.36
N ARG A 959 -19.22 28.42 19.87
CA ARG A 959 -20.64 28.73 20.02
C ARG A 959 -21.14 29.42 18.75
N ILE A 960 -22.15 28.86 18.10
CA ILE A 960 -22.63 29.30 16.80
C ILE A 960 -24.11 29.66 16.84
N ARG A 961 -24.52 30.58 15.97
CA ARG A 961 -25.92 30.90 15.68
C ARG A 961 -26.18 30.57 14.21
N VAL A 962 -27.08 29.63 13.97
CA VAL A 962 -27.37 29.13 12.61
C VAL A 962 -28.19 30.17 11.85
N SER A 963 -27.82 30.43 10.61
CA SER A 963 -28.60 31.23 9.65
C SER A 963 -28.98 30.34 8.47
N ALA A 964 -30.26 30.00 8.40
CA ALA A 964 -30.82 29.02 7.48
C ALA A 964 -32.24 29.42 7.08
N GLU A 965 -32.35 30.49 6.30
CA GLU A 965 -33.63 31.12 5.93
C GLU A 965 -34.69 30.09 5.50
N GLY A 966 -35.81 30.06 6.23
CA GLY A 966 -36.94 29.16 5.96
C GLY A 966 -36.80 27.72 6.49
N LYS A 967 -35.75 27.39 7.26
CA LYS A 967 -35.60 26.07 7.91
C LYS A 967 -35.88 26.14 9.42
N PRO A 968 -36.30 25.03 10.06
CA PRO A 968 -36.59 24.99 11.50
C PRO A 968 -35.41 25.37 12.42
N VAL A 969 -34.18 25.24 11.90
CA VAL A 969 -32.93 25.52 12.62
C VAL A 969 -32.48 26.98 12.49
N ASP A 970 -33.23 27.85 11.80
CA ASP A 970 -32.86 29.25 11.64
C ASP A 970 -32.89 30.01 12.98
N GLY A 971 -31.81 30.73 13.27
CA GLY A 971 -31.64 31.48 14.51
C GLY A 971 -31.26 30.65 15.75
N VAL A 972 -31.22 29.31 15.64
CA VAL A 972 -30.83 28.43 16.76
C VAL A 972 -29.37 28.66 17.14
N GLU A 973 -29.11 28.76 18.44
CA GLU A 973 -27.76 28.75 19.00
C GLU A 973 -27.38 27.34 19.43
N THR A 974 -26.18 26.89 19.08
CA THR A 974 -25.68 25.55 19.40
C THR A 974 -24.14 25.54 19.40
N TYR A 975 -23.52 24.40 19.74
CA TYR A 975 -22.09 24.20 19.69
C TYR A 975 -21.64 23.41 18.46
N GLY A 976 -20.46 23.73 17.96
CA GLY A 976 -19.73 22.94 16.97
C GLY A 976 -18.25 22.96 17.26
N PHE A 977 -17.52 21.93 16.82
CA PHE A 977 -16.08 21.87 17.05
C PHE A 977 -15.27 21.62 15.79
N ARG A 978 -13.98 21.94 15.89
CA ARG A 978 -12.96 21.52 14.94
C ARG A 978 -11.88 20.74 15.64
N VAL A 979 -11.44 19.65 15.04
CA VAL A 979 -10.35 18.81 15.56
C VAL A 979 -9.21 18.83 14.55
N PHE A 980 -8.01 19.13 15.01
CA PHE A 980 -6.77 18.99 14.26
C PHE A 980 -5.96 17.86 14.88
N ILE A 981 -5.53 16.92 14.06
CA ILE A 981 -4.59 15.89 14.45
C ILE A 981 -3.24 16.22 13.79
N PRO A 982 -2.14 16.22 14.56
CA PRO A 982 -0.81 16.47 14.01
C PRO A 982 -0.43 15.32 13.06
N ASP A 983 0.50 15.59 12.13
CA ASP A 983 1.01 14.53 11.26
C ASP A 983 1.65 13.44 12.11
N SER A 984 1.08 12.23 12.13
CA SER A 984 1.57 11.09 12.92
C SER A 984 2.91 10.55 12.43
N ARG A 985 3.46 11.13 11.35
CA ARG A 985 4.83 10.90 10.88
C ARG A 985 5.88 11.80 11.55
N LEU A 986 5.48 12.69 12.46
CA LEU A 986 6.35 13.60 13.23
C LEU A 986 7.00 12.91 14.42
#